data_AF-A0A9Q8X112-F1
#
_entry.id   AF-A0A9Q8X112-F1
#
_cell.length_a   1.000
_cell.length_b   1.000
_cell.length_c   1.000
_cell.angle_alpha   90.00
_cell.angle_beta   90.00
_cell.angle_gamma   90.00
#
_symmetry.space_group_name_H-M   'P 1'
#
loop_
_entity.id
_entity.type
_entity.pdbx_description
1 polymer ?
#
loop_
_entity_poly.entity_id
_entity_poly.type
_entity_poly.pdbx_seq_one_letter_code
_entity_poly.pdbx_strand_id
1 'polypeptide(L)'
;MNISNILSKLNNKQKEAVTSNDKNILVLSGAGSGKTRVLVNRIAWLQLVKKYTPWSIMAVTFTNKSALVMRNRVQSLIGVQKKSDIWISTFHGLANYLLRTHYINANLPKDFQILDKNDQIRLLKQLIRSLNLNEKKYSVHQAMHYINTEKNKISDIQNTNMNNNSIKTTWIRLYQSYRDICHRSGLIDFNELLERAYLLCLNYPNILHYYQKRFTNILVDEFQDTNKIQYDWLCLLSRESNNLMIVGDDDQSIYGWRGAQVKNFQRFLEDFKNVRIITLEQNYRSTNNILKAANALICKNHTRLKKKLWTHENKGDAISVYCAFNSADEALFVANNLINWKKKHGSFNECAILYRNNFQSRLLEEILSKKNVPHQIYGGIKFFERKEIKDIIAYLKFIINQNNNIAYMRIINTPNRGIGPRTLESINKYANLNHLSLWDSSLFILNKKIIKGKSAIALKKFITLIDSLKKQILTILPLHEQIYHIIRQVGLWSTYEEKTSIPTYHEHIHNIQELIIMSKQYDNSLESTIHESPLQQFLSYISLEFEENLSNSHTDSVQLMTLHASKGLEFSQVFIVGLEEGICPSYVALTNKELLEEERRLIYVGITRAMHKLTISYSETRHAYGKETIIQSPSRFINELPIDCLEVS
;
A
#
# COMPACT_ATOMS: atom_id res chain seq x y z
N MET A 1 -3.57 10.29 -36.34
CA MET A 1 -4.11 9.14 -35.58
C MET A 1 -5.62 9.25 -35.54
N ASN A 2 -6.33 8.19 -35.91
CA ASN A 2 -7.78 8.21 -36.12
C ASN A 2 -8.55 8.25 -34.79
N ILE A 3 -9.46 9.23 -34.64
CA ILE A 3 -10.38 9.39 -33.49
C ILE A 3 -11.16 8.10 -33.22
N SER A 4 -11.40 7.30 -34.27
CA SER A 4 -12.07 6.00 -34.18
C SER A 4 -11.37 5.03 -33.22
N ASN A 5 -10.04 5.06 -33.07
CA ASN A 5 -9.33 4.13 -32.19
C ASN A 5 -9.59 4.37 -30.70
N ILE A 6 -9.92 5.61 -30.29
CA ILE A 6 -10.19 5.96 -28.88
C ILE A 6 -11.57 5.46 -28.45
N LEU A 7 -12.55 5.49 -29.37
CA LEU A 7 -13.95 5.23 -29.04
C LEU A 7 -14.49 3.88 -29.54
N SER A 8 -13.85 3.24 -30.52
CA SER A 8 -14.39 2.07 -31.23
C SER A 8 -14.77 0.92 -30.30
N LYS A 9 -13.95 0.68 -29.29
CA LYS A 9 -14.12 -0.46 -28.39
C LYS A 9 -14.91 -0.13 -27.10
N LEU A 10 -15.53 1.06 -27.00
CA LEU A 10 -16.30 1.52 -25.85
C LEU A 10 -17.81 1.35 -26.07
N ASN A 11 -18.56 1.03 -25.02
CA ASN A 11 -20.03 1.06 -25.07
C ASN A 11 -20.58 2.50 -25.01
N ASN A 12 -21.89 2.69 -25.18
CA ASN A 12 -22.50 4.02 -25.23
C ASN A 12 -22.27 4.85 -23.97
N LYS A 13 -22.37 4.25 -22.77
CA LYS A 13 -22.15 4.95 -21.49
C LYS A 13 -20.69 5.30 -21.25
N GLN A 14 -19.77 4.42 -21.66
CA GLN A 14 -18.33 4.68 -21.64
C GLN A 14 -17.97 5.80 -22.62
N LYS A 15 -18.55 5.81 -23.83
CA LYS A 15 -18.39 6.90 -24.81
C LYS A 15 -18.89 8.21 -24.22
N GLU A 16 -20.08 8.22 -23.62
CA GLU A 16 -20.65 9.38 -22.94
C GLU A 16 -19.69 9.95 -21.88
N ALA A 17 -19.11 9.10 -21.04
CA ALA A 17 -18.13 9.51 -20.03
C ALA A 17 -16.83 10.06 -20.64
N VAL A 18 -16.35 9.46 -21.72
CA VAL A 18 -15.11 9.89 -22.40
C VAL A 18 -15.30 11.20 -23.15
N THR A 19 -16.46 11.44 -23.76
CA THR A 19 -16.69 12.59 -24.65
C THR A 19 -17.39 13.77 -24.00
N SER A 20 -17.95 13.62 -22.78
CA SER A 20 -18.69 14.68 -22.09
C SER A 20 -17.92 16.01 -22.01
N ASN A 21 -18.65 17.11 -22.19
CA ASN A 21 -18.15 18.47 -22.03
C ASN A 21 -18.43 19.05 -20.63
N ASP A 22 -19.08 18.28 -19.76
CA ASP A 22 -19.39 18.71 -18.41
C ASP A 22 -18.09 18.88 -17.61
N LYS A 23 -18.06 19.91 -16.76
CA LYS A 23 -16.89 20.20 -15.92
C LYS A 23 -16.73 19.17 -14.81
N ASN A 24 -17.81 18.91 -14.08
CA ASN A 24 -17.82 18.02 -12.93
C ASN A 24 -18.53 16.72 -13.32
N ILE A 25 -17.80 15.61 -13.35
CA ILE A 25 -18.32 14.31 -13.78
C ILE A 25 -18.09 13.29 -12.68
N LEU A 26 -19.15 12.63 -12.25
CA LEU A 26 -19.09 11.42 -11.44
C LEU A 26 -19.39 10.21 -12.34
N VAL A 27 -18.37 9.39 -12.59
CA VAL A 27 -18.57 8.07 -13.19
C VAL A 27 -18.73 7.04 -12.09
N LEU A 28 -19.99 6.75 -11.78
CA LEU A 28 -20.34 5.68 -10.86
C LEU A 28 -20.31 4.35 -11.61
N SER A 29 -19.51 3.42 -11.15
CA SER A 29 -19.20 2.21 -11.91
C SER A 29 -19.32 1.00 -11.02
N GLY A 30 -19.76 -0.14 -11.53
CA GLY A 30 -19.62 -1.38 -10.77
C GLY A 30 -18.30 -2.11 -11.05
N ALA A 31 -18.07 -3.24 -10.38
CA ALA A 31 -16.95 -4.13 -10.67
C ALA A 31 -16.96 -4.60 -12.13
N GLY A 32 -15.79 -4.68 -12.77
CA GLY A 32 -15.65 -5.20 -14.14
C GLY A 32 -16.27 -4.36 -15.25
N SER A 33 -16.66 -3.11 -14.98
CA SER A 33 -17.36 -2.23 -15.94
C SER A 33 -16.45 -1.37 -16.84
N GLY A 34 -15.12 -1.51 -16.69
CA GLY A 34 -14.14 -0.78 -17.50
C GLY A 34 -13.79 0.63 -17.00
N LYS A 35 -13.85 0.90 -15.69
CA LYS A 35 -13.42 2.17 -15.05
C LYS A 35 -12.11 2.74 -15.60
N THR A 36 -11.02 1.98 -15.45
CA THR A 36 -9.68 2.40 -15.86
C THR A 36 -9.61 2.66 -17.35
N ARG A 37 -10.39 1.91 -18.14
CA ARG A 37 -10.47 2.10 -19.59
C ARG A 37 -11.13 3.43 -19.93
N VAL A 38 -12.20 3.83 -19.22
CA VAL A 38 -12.84 5.14 -19.39
C VAL A 38 -11.84 6.26 -19.07
N LEU A 39 -11.12 6.17 -17.95
CA LEU A 39 -10.11 7.17 -17.57
C LEU A 39 -8.99 7.30 -18.60
N VAL A 40 -8.41 6.18 -19.03
CA VAL A 40 -7.34 6.16 -20.03
C VAL A 40 -7.82 6.79 -21.35
N ASN A 41 -9.00 6.42 -21.83
CA ASN A 41 -9.56 6.99 -23.07
C ASN A 41 -9.96 8.46 -22.91
N ARG A 42 -10.39 8.88 -21.72
CA ARG A 42 -10.65 10.30 -21.41
C ARG A 42 -9.37 11.12 -21.49
N ILE A 43 -8.27 10.66 -20.91
CA ILE A 43 -6.96 11.33 -21.00
C ILE A 43 -6.56 11.49 -22.47
N ALA A 44 -6.64 10.39 -23.25
CA ALA A 44 -6.36 10.42 -24.69
C ALA A 44 -7.29 11.38 -25.45
N TRP A 45 -8.58 11.40 -25.12
CA TRP A 45 -9.56 12.31 -25.72
C TRP A 45 -9.26 13.79 -25.42
N LEU A 46 -8.94 14.12 -24.17
CA LEU A 46 -8.59 15.47 -23.75
C LEU A 46 -7.36 16.00 -24.50
N GLN A 47 -6.34 15.15 -24.69
CA GLN A 47 -5.13 15.54 -25.40
C GLN A 47 -5.30 15.56 -26.93
N LEU A 48 -5.84 14.49 -27.53
CA LEU A 48 -5.85 14.33 -28.98
C LEU A 48 -6.98 15.11 -29.65
N VAL A 49 -8.15 15.16 -29.03
CA VAL A 49 -9.37 15.77 -29.60
C VAL A 49 -9.58 17.17 -29.04
N LYS A 50 -9.57 17.34 -27.71
CA LYS A 50 -9.75 18.66 -27.09
C LYS A 50 -8.49 19.53 -27.08
N LYS A 51 -7.34 18.98 -27.50
CA LYS A 51 -6.06 19.70 -27.61
C LYS A 51 -5.57 20.33 -26.30
N TYR A 52 -5.94 19.76 -25.16
CA TYR A 52 -5.36 20.16 -23.87
C TYR A 52 -3.87 19.81 -23.84
N THR A 53 -3.08 20.71 -23.26
CA THR A 53 -1.64 20.47 -23.07
C THR A 53 -1.40 19.35 -22.05
N PRO A 54 -0.42 18.45 -22.25
CA PRO A 54 -0.21 17.30 -21.36
C PRO A 54 -0.03 17.66 -19.88
N TRP A 55 0.76 18.70 -19.58
CA TRP A 55 1.00 19.18 -18.22
C TRP A 55 -0.25 19.74 -17.52
N SER A 56 -1.34 19.96 -18.27
CA SER A 56 -2.61 20.43 -17.72
C SER A 56 -3.54 19.33 -17.21
N ILE A 57 -3.18 18.08 -17.48
CA ILE A 57 -3.94 16.89 -17.09
C ILE A 57 -3.25 16.24 -15.90
N MET A 58 -4.01 16.09 -14.81
CA MET A 58 -3.61 15.36 -13.61
C MET A 58 -4.52 14.16 -13.42
N ALA A 59 -3.95 12.95 -13.39
CA ALA A 59 -4.63 11.72 -13.05
C ALA A 59 -4.06 11.15 -11.75
N VAL A 60 -4.92 10.94 -10.76
CA VAL A 60 -4.54 10.42 -9.44
C VAL A 60 -5.20 9.06 -9.22
N THR A 61 -4.41 8.08 -8.79
CA THR A 61 -4.88 6.73 -8.41
C THR A 61 -4.52 6.41 -6.97
N PHE A 62 -5.11 5.35 -6.41
CA PHE A 62 -4.81 4.95 -5.03
C PHE A 62 -3.46 4.23 -4.88
N THR A 63 -3.05 3.43 -5.87
CA THR A 63 -1.80 2.62 -5.82
C THR A 63 -0.80 3.01 -6.92
N ASN A 64 0.49 2.77 -6.66
CA ASN A 64 1.55 2.98 -7.65
C ASN A 64 1.39 2.07 -8.88
N LYS A 65 1.00 0.81 -8.66
CA LYS A 65 0.67 -0.15 -9.73
C LYS A 65 -0.43 0.38 -10.65
N SER A 66 -1.51 0.91 -10.09
CA SER A 66 -2.59 1.51 -10.88
C SER A 66 -2.11 2.72 -11.70
N ALA A 67 -1.26 3.57 -11.11
CA ALA A 67 -0.68 4.73 -11.80
C ALA A 67 0.20 4.29 -12.98
N LEU A 68 1.06 3.28 -12.79
CA LEU A 68 1.93 2.77 -13.84
C LEU A 68 1.15 2.10 -14.97
N VAL A 69 0.20 1.22 -14.65
CA VAL A 69 -0.67 0.57 -15.64
C VAL A 69 -1.44 1.61 -16.44
N MET A 70 -1.97 2.64 -15.77
CA MET A 70 -2.65 3.75 -16.44
C MET A 70 -1.69 4.50 -17.38
N ARG A 71 -0.47 4.81 -16.92
CA ARG A 71 0.56 5.48 -17.72
C ARG A 71 0.92 4.68 -18.98
N ASN A 72 1.19 3.39 -18.85
CA ASN A 72 1.55 2.53 -19.98
C ASN A 72 0.40 2.43 -21.00
N ARG A 73 -0.85 2.34 -20.51
CA ARG A 73 -2.05 2.32 -21.38
C ARG A 73 -2.31 3.66 -22.07
N VAL A 74 -2.04 4.78 -21.41
CA VAL A 74 -2.15 6.12 -22.02
C VAL A 74 -1.08 6.29 -23.10
N GLN A 75 0.17 5.89 -22.82
CA GLN A 75 1.28 5.96 -23.77
C GLN A 75 1.02 5.10 -25.02
N SER A 76 0.49 3.89 -24.86
CA SER A 76 0.18 3.02 -25.99
C SER A 76 -0.93 3.57 -26.90
N LEU A 77 -1.91 4.31 -26.35
CA LEU A 77 -2.96 4.94 -27.13
C LEU A 77 -2.53 6.23 -27.83
N ILE A 78 -1.64 7.01 -27.21
CA ILE A 78 -1.23 8.35 -27.71
C ILE A 78 0.01 8.25 -28.61
N GLY A 79 0.84 7.21 -28.48
CA GLY A 79 2.04 6.97 -29.27
C GLY A 79 3.35 7.39 -28.58
N VAL A 80 4.44 6.65 -28.87
CA VAL A 80 5.73 6.60 -28.14
C VAL A 80 6.61 7.86 -28.25
N GLN A 81 6.27 8.85 -29.07
CA GLN A 81 7.25 9.88 -29.47
C GLN A 81 7.44 11.07 -28.52
N LYS A 82 6.70 11.18 -27.42
CA LYS A 82 7.01 12.14 -26.35
C LYS A 82 6.74 11.48 -25.01
N LYS A 83 7.71 11.46 -24.09
CA LYS A 83 7.44 11.24 -22.66
C LYS A 83 6.23 12.12 -22.34
N SER A 84 5.08 11.50 -22.08
CA SER A 84 3.85 12.27 -21.91
C SER A 84 4.01 13.04 -20.61
N ASP A 85 4.16 14.37 -20.67
CA ASP A 85 4.24 15.26 -19.49
C ASP A 85 2.93 15.30 -18.66
N ILE A 86 2.05 14.31 -18.88
CA ILE A 86 0.81 14.09 -18.13
C ILE A 86 1.18 13.61 -16.73
N TRP A 87 0.59 14.26 -15.73
CA TRP A 87 0.83 13.86 -14.35
C TRP A 87 -0.02 12.64 -14.00
N ILE A 88 0.56 11.44 -13.98
CA ILE A 88 -0.12 10.22 -13.54
C ILE A 88 0.61 9.69 -12.29
N SER A 89 -0.02 9.77 -11.12
CA SER A 89 0.61 9.41 -9.84
C SER A 89 -0.41 9.01 -8.77
N THR A 90 0.06 8.75 -7.55
CA THR A 90 -0.80 8.62 -6.36
C THR A 90 -0.91 9.95 -5.61
N PHE A 91 -1.87 10.07 -4.68
CA PHE A 91 -1.95 11.23 -3.79
C PHE A 91 -0.64 11.49 -3.04
N HIS A 92 -0.01 10.42 -2.54
CA HIS A 92 1.26 10.51 -1.82
C HIS A 92 2.42 10.85 -2.75
N GLY A 93 2.43 10.34 -3.98
CA GLY A 93 3.41 10.71 -4.99
C GLY A 93 3.33 12.20 -5.34
N LEU A 94 2.13 12.73 -5.54
CA LEU A 94 1.91 14.17 -5.78
C LEU A 94 2.30 15.00 -4.55
N ALA A 95 1.88 14.59 -3.35
CA ALA A 95 2.21 15.29 -2.12
C ALA A 95 3.73 15.37 -1.90
N ASN A 96 4.43 14.24 -2.07
CA ASN A 96 5.89 14.19 -1.97
C ASN A 96 6.57 15.13 -2.98
N TYR A 97 6.12 15.14 -4.24
CA TYR A 97 6.66 16.05 -5.26
C TYR A 97 6.49 17.53 -4.87
N LEU A 98 5.30 17.91 -4.41
CA LEU A 98 5.01 19.28 -3.98
C LEU A 98 5.88 19.70 -2.81
N LEU A 99 6.00 18.83 -1.80
CA LEU A 99 6.81 19.10 -0.62
C LEU A 99 8.30 19.16 -0.93
N ARG A 100 8.79 18.38 -1.90
CA ARG A 100 10.18 18.46 -2.38
C ARG A 100 10.44 19.77 -3.13
N THR A 101 9.49 20.20 -3.95
CA THR A 101 9.62 21.43 -4.74
C THR A 101 9.53 22.67 -3.86
N HIS A 102 8.65 22.66 -2.85
CA HIS A 102 8.36 23.79 -1.97
C HIS A 102 8.76 23.51 -0.51
N TYR A 103 9.91 22.84 -0.31
CA TYR A 103 10.34 22.38 1.01
C TYR A 103 10.47 23.52 2.03
N ILE A 104 10.92 24.69 1.58
CA ILE A 104 11.06 25.90 2.41
C ILE A 104 9.68 26.33 2.95
N ASN A 105 8.70 26.50 2.06
CA ASN A 105 7.34 26.90 2.43
C ASN A 105 6.65 25.85 3.30
N ALA A 106 6.95 24.56 3.07
CA ALA A 106 6.44 23.45 3.86
C ALA A 106 7.14 23.27 5.23
N ASN A 107 8.09 24.15 5.57
CA ASN A 107 8.91 24.07 6.78
C ASN A 107 9.56 22.68 6.96
N LEU A 108 10.22 22.24 5.88
CA LEU A 108 10.90 20.95 5.78
C LEU A 108 12.35 21.16 5.35
N PRO A 109 13.27 20.29 5.77
CA PRO A 109 14.58 20.23 5.13
C PRO A 109 14.44 19.69 3.70
N LYS A 110 15.31 20.15 2.79
CA LYS A 110 15.34 19.72 1.38
C LYS A 110 15.34 18.20 1.24
N ASP A 111 16.12 17.52 2.08
CA ASP A 111 16.32 16.07 2.06
C ASP A 111 15.56 15.34 3.18
N PHE A 112 14.37 15.84 3.56
CA PHE A 112 13.50 15.18 4.55
C PHE A 112 13.32 13.70 4.24
N GLN A 113 13.19 12.87 5.26
CA GLN A 113 13.06 11.42 5.13
C GLN A 113 11.62 10.98 5.39
N ILE A 114 11.13 10.03 4.59
CA ILE A 114 9.79 9.46 4.77
C ILE A 114 9.89 8.27 5.72
N LEU A 115 9.15 8.32 6.83
CA LEU A 115 9.01 7.24 7.80
C LEU A 115 8.06 6.17 7.28
N ASP A 116 8.54 4.92 7.20
CA ASP A 116 7.65 3.78 6.97
C ASP A 116 6.94 3.34 8.27
N LYS A 117 5.97 2.42 8.14
CA LYS A 117 5.19 1.91 9.27
C LYS A 117 6.05 1.29 10.37
N ASN A 118 7.09 0.55 10.03
CA ASN A 118 7.94 -0.15 10.99
C ASN A 118 8.85 0.84 11.73
N ASP A 119 9.38 1.83 11.02
CA ASP A 119 10.19 2.89 11.61
C ASP A 119 9.34 3.81 12.50
N GLN A 120 8.10 4.12 12.10
CA GLN A 120 7.14 4.81 12.97
C GLN A 120 6.85 4.00 14.25
N ILE A 121 6.62 2.68 14.16
CA ILE A 121 6.42 1.80 15.31
C ILE A 121 7.64 1.82 16.24
N ARG A 122 8.86 1.79 15.70
CA ARG A 122 10.11 1.85 16.48
C ARG A 122 10.24 3.18 17.23
N LEU A 123 9.98 4.29 16.54
CA LEU A 123 10.02 5.62 17.14
C LEU A 123 8.98 5.76 18.25
N LEU A 124 7.75 5.26 18.03
CA LEU A 124 6.69 5.28 19.03
C LEU A 124 7.01 4.39 20.25
N LYS A 125 7.64 3.23 20.06
CA LYS A 125 8.13 2.40 21.18
C LYS A 125 9.13 3.16 22.06
N GLN A 126 10.08 3.85 21.44
CA GLN A 126 11.07 4.65 22.15
C GLN A 126 10.40 5.81 22.91
N LEU A 127 9.44 6.49 22.26
CA LEU A 127 8.67 7.58 22.86
C LEU A 127 7.87 7.14 24.08
N ILE A 128 7.10 6.04 23.96
CA ILE A 128 6.28 5.50 25.06
C ILE A 128 7.15 5.19 26.28
N ARG A 129 8.33 4.60 26.07
CA ARG A 129 9.32 4.35 27.13
C ARG A 129 9.87 5.63 27.74
N SER A 130 10.25 6.61 26.91
CA SER A 130 10.82 7.88 27.37
C SER A 130 9.83 8.72 28.20
N LEU A 131 8.53 8.57 27.92
CA LEU A 131 7.45 9.24 28.66
C LEU A 131 6.99 8.46 29.90
N ASN A 132 7.65 7.35 30.25
CA ASN A 132 7.29 6.45 31.35
C ASN A 132 5.83 5.98 31.29
N LEU A 133 5.31 5.73 30.08
CA LEU A 133 3.95 5.25 29.89
C LEU A 133 3.90 3.72 30.01
N ASN A 134 2.83 3.22 30.63
CA ASN A 134 2.61 1.77 30.75
C ASN A 134 2.29 1.16 29.37
N GLU A 135 3.21 0.33 28.84
CA GLU A 135 3.08 -0.30 27.51
C GLU A 135 1.83 -1.19 27.36
N LYS A 136 1.27 -1.72 28.46
CA LYS A 136 0.02 -2.49 28.42
C LYS A 136 -1.21 -1.59 28.23
N LYS A 137 -1.18 -0.40 28.82
CA LYS A 137 -2.28 0.58 28.73
C LYS A 137 -2.20 1.43 27.46
N TYR A 138 -0.99 1.79 27.05
CA TYR A 138 -0.70 2.62 25.88
C TYR A 138 0.12 1.81 24.90
N SER A 139 -0.56 0.95 24.13
CA SER A 139 0.13 0.15 23.13
C SER A 139 0.58 1.01 21.95
N VAL A 140 1.66 0.58 21.29
CA VAL A 140 2.23 1.28 20.13
C VAL A 140 1.24 1.35 18.96
N HIS A 141 0.44 0.29 18.77
CA HIS A 141 -0.57 0.24 17.73
C HIS A 141 -1.71 1.24 17.98
N GLN A 142 -2.14 1.40 19.24
CA GLN A 142 -3.10 2.44 19.63
C GLN A 142 -2.51 3.84 19.42
N ALA A 143 -1.25 4.06 19.80
CA ALA A 143 -0.56 5.33 19.58
C ALA A 143 -0.52 5.71 18.09
N MET A 144 -0.10 4.78 17.25
CA MET A 144 -0.03 4.97 15.80
C MET A 144 -1.42 5.23 15.22
N HIS A 145 -2.43 4.48 15.65
CA HIS A 145 -3.81 4.68 15.19
C HIS A 145 -4.35 6.06 15.59
N TYR A 146 -4.12 6.49 16.84
CA TYR A 146 -4.51 7.81 17.32
C TYR A 146 -3.87 8.93 16.48
N ILE A 147 -2.55 8.90 16.31
CA ILE A 147 -1.80 9.90 15.53
C ILE A 147 -2.32 9.98 14.10
N ASN A 148 -2.46 8.84 13.43
CA ASN A 148 -2.94 8.78 12.05
C ASN A 148 -4.36 9.33 11.91
N THR A 149 -5.21 9.06 12.90
CA THR A 149 -6.59 9.55 12.93
C THR A 149 -6.64 11.06 13.10
N GLU A 150 -5.81 11.62 13.98
CA GLU A 150 -5.75 13.08 14.19
C GLU A 150 -5.18 13.81 12.96
N LYS A 151 -4.13 13.28 12.32
CA LYS A 151 -3.59 13.83 11.07
C LYS A 151 -4.64 13.90 9.95
N ASN A 152 -5.50 12.88 9.85
CA ASN A 152 -6.58 12.86 8.86
C ASN A 152 -7.71 13.87 9.14
N LYS A 153 -7.84 14.37 10.38
CA LYS A 153 -8.84 15.38 10.75
C LYS A 153 -8.36 16.80 10.53
N ILE A 154 -7.06 17.02 10.35
CA ILE A 154 -6.44 18.35 10.30
C ILE A 154 -6.79 19.13 11.59
N SER A 155 -6.87 18.42 12.72
CA SER A 155 -7.16 19.04 14.01
C SER A 155 -5.92 19.80 14.47
N ASP A 156 -6.08 21.10 14.71
CA ASP A 156 -5.07 21.87 15.43
C ASP A 156 -5.02 21.35 16.87
N ILE A 157 -3.97 20.57 17.16
CA ILE A 157 -3.73 20.01 18.50
C ILE A 157 -3.73 21.13 19.56
N GLN A 158 -3.29 22.33 19.17
CA GLN A 158 -3.23 23.51 20.03
C GLN A 158 -4.62 24.03 20.45
N ASN A 159 -5.67 23.76 19.67
CA ASN A 159 -7.05 24.20 19.94
C ASN A 159 -7.93 23.11 20.59
N THR A 160 -7.35 21.94 20.94
CA THR A 160 -8.12 20.92 21.67
C THR A 160 -8.18 21.28 23.16
N ASN A 161 -9.33 21.81 23.60
CA ASN A 161 -9.61 22.03 25.02
C ASN A 161 -9.24 20.79 25.83
N MET A 162 -8.30 20.94 26.76
CA MET A 162 -7.92 19.90 27.72
C MET A 162 -9.07 19.72 28.72
N ASN A 163 -10.14 19.05 28.29
CA ASN A 163 -11.15 18.56 29.24
C ASN A 163 -10.52 17.51 30.17
N ASN A 164 -11.08 17.37 31.38
CA ASN A 164 -10.65 16.55 32.52
C ASN A 164 -10.41 15.03 32.28
N ASN A 165 -10.29 14.54 31.04
CA ASN A 165 -10.06 13.14 30.73
C ASN A 165 -8.55 12.84 30.60
N SER A 166 -7.97 12.26 31.65
CA SER A 166 -6.53 11.97 31.79
C SER A 166 -5.92 11.10 30.67
N ILE A 167 -6.74 10.28 30.02
CA ILE A 167 -6.28 9.43 28.90
C ILE A 167 -6.09 10.26 27.63
N LYS A 168 -7.02 11.17 27.33
CA LYS A 168 -6.96 12.01 26.12
C LYS A 168 -5.77 12.96 26.17
N THR A 169 -5.52 13.57 27.33
CA THR A 169 -4.36 14.46 27.54
C THR A 169 -3.04 13.70 27.37
N THR A 170 -2.98 12.44 27.80
CA THR A 170 -1.80 11.58 27.58
C THR A 170 -1.55 11.31 26.09
N TRP A 171 -2.60 11.01 25.31
CA TRP A 171 -2.47 10.81 23.86
C TRP A 171 -2.06 12.09 23.12
N ILE A 172 -2.61 13.25 23.51
CA ILE A 172 -2.20 14.56 22.98
C ILE A 172 -0.72 14.81 23.25
N ARG A 173 -0.25 14.60 24.48
CA ARG A 173 1.16 14.77 24.85
C ARG A 173 2.07 13.84 24.06
N LEU A 174 1.68 12.58 23.87
CA LEU A 174 2.43 11.62 23.07
C LEU A 174 2.52 12.08 21.61
N TYR A 175 1.42 12.55 21.03
CA TYR A 175 1.38 13.04 19.65
C TYR A 175 2.23 14.31 19.47
N GLN A 176 2.18 15.25 20.41
CA GLN A 176 3.04 16.45 20.40
C GLN A 176 4.53 16.06 20.42
N SER A 177 4.95 15.21 21.36
CA SER A 177 6.32 14.72 21.42
C SER A 177 6.74 13.99 20.14
N TYR A 178 5.83 13.22 19.53
CA TYR A 178 6.08 12.58 18.25
C TYR A 178 6.34 13.60 17.12
N ARG A 179 5.48 14.62 17.00
CA ARG A 179 5.66 15.69 16.00
C ARG A 179 6.96 16.46 16.20
N ASP A 180 7.33 16.78 17.45
CA ASP A 180 8.55 17.50 17.76
C ASP A 180 9.80 16.72 17.33
N ILE A 181 9.84 15.40 17.60
CA ILE A 181 10.97 14.57 17.18
C ILE A 181 11.03 14.47 15.66
N CYS A 182 9.89 14.24 15.00
CA CYS A 182 9.82 14.19 13.54
C CYS A 182 10.29 15.50 12.90
N HIS A 183 9.80 16.64 13.39
CA HIS A 183 10.18 17.96 12.89
C HIS A 183 11.68 18.23 13.06
N ARG A 184 12.23 18.06 14.27
CA ARG A 184 13.66 18.26 14.55
C ARG A 184 14.56 17.33 13.74
N SER A 185 14.10 16.13 13.46
CA SER A 185 14.87 15.10 12.75
C SER A 185 14.66 15.12 11.24
N GLY A 186 13.85 16.05 10.72
CA GLY A 186 13.55 16.12 9.29
C GLY A 186 12.77 14.91 8.76
N LEU A 187 11.91 14.31 9.59
CA LEU A 187 11.15 13.11 9.27
C LEU A 187 9.69 13.45 9.03
N ILE A 188 9.08 12.77 8.07
CA ILE A 188 7.65 12.87 7.74
C ILE A 188 7.09 11.46 7.61
N ASP A 189 6.01 11.14 8.32
CA ASP A 189 5.32 9.87 8.06
C ASP A 189 4.35 9.96 6.87
N PHE A 190 3.86 8.81 6.44
CA PHE A 190 3.05 8.72 5.23
C PHE A 190 1.79 9.61 5.26
N ASN A 191 1.12 9.72 6.41
CA ASN A 191 -0.08 10.56 6.54
C ASN A 191 0.27 12.06 6.59
N GLU A 192 1.42 12.41 7.16
CA GLU A 192 1.89 13.79 7.23
C GLU A 192 2.31 14.36 5.86
N LEU A 193 2.65 13.51 4.88
CA LEU A 193 2.83 13.96 3.51
C LEU A 193 1.54 14.62 2.98
N LEU A 194 0.39 13.98 3.17
CA LEU A 194 -0.90 14.52 2.73
C LEU A 194 -1.26 15.77 3.54
N GLU A 195 -1.06 15.72 4.86
CA GLU A 195 -1.32 16.84 5.77
C GLU A 195 -0.52 18.08 5.37
N ARG A 196 0.79 17.96 5.21
CA ARG A 196 1.65 19.08 4.85
C ARG A 196 1.39 19.58 3.43
N ALA A 197 1.10 18.70 2.47
CA ALA A 197 0.77 19.13 1.11
C ALA A 197 -0.55 19.92 1.05
N TYR A 198 -1.55 19.48 1.83
CA TYR A 198 -2.80 20.21 2.00
C TYR A 198 -2.56 21.57 2.66
N LEU A 199 -1.86 21.61 3.80
CA LEU A 199 -1.56 22.85 4.54
C LEU A 199 -0.69 23.81 3.71
N LEU A 200 0.25 23.31 2.91
CA LEU A 200 1.04 24.12 1.98
C LEU A 200 0.11 24.86 1.00
N CYS A 201 -0.86 24.16 0.40
CA CYS A 201 -1.81 24.76 -0.52
C CYS A 201 -2.72 25.78 0.18
N LEU A 202 -3.15 25.46 1.40
CA LEU A 202 -4.04 26.32 2.20
C LEU A 202 -3.32 27.62 2.63
N ASN A 203 -2.08 27.51 3.11
CA ASN A 203 -1.34 28.62 3.72
C ASN A 203 -0.61 29.50 2.68
N TYR A 204 -0.38 28.99 1.47
CA TYR A 204 0.33 29.73 0.41
C TYR A 204 -0.53 29.83 -0.87
N PRO A 205 -1.45 30.81 -0.96
CA PRO A 205 -2.36 30.98 -2.09
C PRO A 205 -1.68 31.08 -3.46
N ASN A 206 -0.46 31.62 -3.51
CA ASN A 206 0.31 31.74 -4.75
C ASN A 206 0.71 30.36 -5.30
N ILE A 207 1.12 29.45 -4.42
CA ILE A 207 1.47 28.06 -4.79
C ILE A 207 0.21 27.33 -5.24
N LEU A 208 -0.88 27.46 -4.49
CA LEU A 208 -2.17 26.88 -4.87
C LEU A 208 -2.64 27.40 -6.25
N HIS A 209 -2.57 28.71 -6.49
CA HIS A 209 -2.97 29.31 -7.76
C HIS A 209 -2.15 28.79 -8.95
N TYR A 210 -0.84 28.60 -8.75
CA TYR A 210 0.03 27.99 -9.77
C TYR A 210 -0.46 26.60 -10.15
N TYR A 211 -0.73 25.72 -9.17
CA TYR A 211 -1.21 24.36 -9.47
C TYR A 211 -2.63 24.32 -9.99
N GLN A 212 -3.52 25.21 -9.55
CA GLN A 212 -4.88 25.34 -10.10
C GLN A 212 -4.88 25.78 -11.56
N LYS A 213 -3.96 26.70 -11.94
CA LYS A 213 -3.76 27.11 -13.34
C LYS A 213 -3.12 26.02 -14.19
N ARG A 214 -2.21 25.25 -13.59
CA ARG A 214 -1.56 24.11 -14.25
C ARG A 214 -2.59 23.01 -14.49
N PHE A 215 -3.18 22.45 -13.43
CA PHE A 215 -4.08 21.29 -13.49
C PHE A 215 -5.52 21.70 -13.79
N THR A 216 -5.80 22.02 -15.04
CA THR A 216 -7.15 22.37 -15.51
C THR A 216 -8.05 21.16 -15.68
N ASN A 217 -7.50 19.96 -15.84
CA ASN A 217 -8.25 18.71 -15.94
C ASN A 217 -7.75 17.71 -14.89
N ILE A 218 -8.57 17.43 -13.89
CA ILE A 218 -8.26 16.54 -12.77
C ILE A 218 -9.11 15.29 -12.92
N LEU A 219 -8.46 14.13 -12.93
CA LEU A 219 -9.07 12.81 -13.02
C LEU A 219 -8.68 12.00 -11.79
N VAL A 220 -9.66 11.41 -11.12
CA VAL A 220 -9.43 10.61 -9.90
C VAL A 220 -10.00 9.21 -10.09
N ASP A 221 -9.15 8.21 -9.98
CA ASP A 221 -9.54 6.79 -9.96
C ASP A 221 -9.73 6.30 -8.53
N GLU A 222 -10.49 5.21 -8.36
CA GLU A 222 -10.76 4.58 -7.06
C GLU A 222 -11.23 5.59 -5.99
N PHE A 223 -12.12 6.51 -6.36
CA PHE A 223 -12.54 7.63 -5.50
C PHE A 223 -13.13 7.19 -4.14
N GLN A 224 -13.73 6.01 -4.08
CA GLN A 224 -14.21 5.37 -2.85
C GLN A 224 -13.13 5.20 -1.77
N ASP A 225 -11.86 5.08 -2.16
CA ASP A 225 -10.74 4.86 -1.23
C ASP A 225 -10.16 6.19 -0.71
N THR A 226 -10.75 7.33 -1.11
CA THR A 226 -10.30 8.64 -0.64
C THR A 226 -10.68 8.86 0.82
N ASN A 227 -9.73 9.37 1.60
CA ASN A 227 -10.00 9.86 2.95
C ASN A 227 -10.43 11.34 2.93
N LYS A 228 -10.74 11.89 4.11
CA LYS A 228 -11.16 13.29 4.23
C LYS A 228 -10.13 14.28 3.65
N ILE A 229 -8.85 14.13 4.03
CA ILE A 229 -7.83 15.09 3.63
C ILE A 229 -7.51 15.06 2.13
N GLN A 230 -7.54 13.87 1.52
CA GLN A 230 -7.39 13.73 0.07
C GLN A 230 -8.54 14.43 -0.67
N TYR A 231 -9.76 14.24 -0.19
CA TYR A 231 -10.93 14.90 -0.77
C TYR A 231 -10.89 16.43 -0.58
N ASP A 232 -10.60 16.90 0.63
CA ASP A 232 -10.50 18.33 0.94
C ASP A 232 -9.39 18.98 0.08
N TRP A 233 -8.28 18.27 -0.14
CA TRP A 233 -7.20 18.71 -1.00
C TRP A 233 -7.57 18.74 -2.49
N LEU A 234 -8.33 17.76 -2.98
CA LEU A 234 -8.91 17.79 -4.33
C LEU A 234 -9.81 19.02 -4.52
N CYS A 235 -10.63 19.34 -3.51
CA CYS A 235 -11.49 20.51 -3.53
C CYS A 235 -10.67 21.80 -3.61
N LEU A 236 -9.58 21.91 -2.84
CA LEU A 236 -8.67 23.06 -2.97
C LEU A 236 -8.07 23.15 -4.38
N LEU A 237 -7.57 22.06 -4.94
CA LEU A 237 -6.95 22.05 -6.27
C LEU A 237 -7.95 22.30 -7.41
N SER A 238 -9.24 22.08 -7.17
CA SER A 238 -10.30 22.22 -8.18
C SER A 238 -10.99 23.58 -8.04
N ARG A 239 -10.76 24.49 -8.98
CA ARG A 239 -11.54 25.75 -9.10
C ARG A 239 -12.86 25.51 -9.84
N GLU A 240 -13.80 26.46 -9.76
CA GLU A 240 -15.00 26.49 -10.62
C GLU A 240 -14.69 26.46 -12.14
N SER A 241 -13.49 26.88 -12.54
CA SER A 241 -13.03 26.84 -13.92
C SER A 241 -12.48 25.49 -14.36
N ASN A 242 -12.08 24.62 -13.43
CA ASN A 242 -11.37 23.38 -13.73
C ASN A 242 -12.36 22.23 -13.96
N ASN A 243 -11.94 21.26 -14.77
CA ASN A 243 -12.71 20.04 -15.01
C ASN A 243 -12.27 18.99 -13.99
N LEU A 244 -13.22 18.44 -13.25
CA LEU A 244 -13.00 17.36 -12.29
C LEU A 244 -13.84 16.14 -12.66
N MET A 245 -13.18 15.05 -12.97
CA MET A 245 -13.80 13.76 -13.22
C MET A 245 -13.37 12.77 -12.14
N ILE A 246 -14.33 12.31 -11.34
CA ILE A 246 -14.10 11.26 -10.37
C ILE A 246 -14.72 9.96 -10.87
N VAL A 247 -13.98 8.86 -10.69
CA VAL A 247 -14.41 7.51 -11.07
C VAL A 247 -14.31 6.62 -9.85
N GLY A 248 -15.38 5.90 -9.57
CA GLY A 248 -15.40 5.05 -8.39
C GLY A 248 -16.59 4.12 -8.29
N ASP A 249 -16.56 3.34 -7.22
CA ASP A 249 -17.55 2.35 -6.84
C ASP A 249 -17.62 2.28 -5.32
N ASP A 250 -18.67 2.88 -4.76
CA ASP A 250 -18.98 2.84 -3.33
C ASP A 250 -19.17 1.42 -2.80
N ASP A 251 -19.59 0.46 -3.64
CA ASP A 251 -19.71 -0.95 -3.27
C ASP A 251 -18.33 -1.64 -3.14
N GLN A 252 -17.23 -0.98 -3.54
CA GLN A 252 -15.84 -1.45 -3.39
C GLN A 252 -15.01 -0.65 -2.37
N SER A 253 -15.65 0.15 -1.52
CA SER A 253 -14.98 0.85 -0.42
C SER A 253 -14.65 -0.11 0.73
N ILE A 254 -13.38 -0.54 0.82
CA ILE A 254 -12.92 -1.56 1.78
C ILE A 254 -11.72 -1.10 2.63
N TYR A 255 -11.41 0.20 2.62
CA TYR A 255 -10.30 0.78 3.38
C TYR A 255 -10.77 1.79 4.44
N GLY A 256 -11.95 1.60 5.04
CA GLY A 256 -12.47 2.47 6.10
C GLY A 256 -11.53 2.54 7.30
N TRP A 257 -10.86 1.43 7.63
CA TRP A 257 -9.80 1.37 8.65
C TRP A 257 -8.55 2.22 8.35
N ARG A 258 -8.35 2.64 7.09
CA ARG A 258 -7.33 3.63 6.68
C ARG A 258 -7.87 5.07 6.63
N GLY A 259 -9.15 5.26 6.96
CA GLY A 259 -9.84 6.55 6.94
C GLY A 259 -10.56 6.86 5.62
N ALA A 260 -10.71 5.89 4.71
CA ALA A 260 -11.52 6.08 3.50
C ALA A 260 -12.98 6.35 3.86
N GLN A 261 -13.64 7.23 3.12
CA GLN A 261 -14.96 7.73 3.46
C GLN A 261 -15.90 7.66 2.26
N VAL A 262 -16.81 6.68 2.25
CA VAL A 262 -17.87 6.55 1.20
C VAL A 262 -18.70 7.82 1.08
N LYS A 263 -18.92 8.52 2.20
CA LYS A 263 -19.60 9.82 2.22
C LYS A 263 -18.96 10.89 1.32
N ASN A 264 -17.70 10.73 0.89
CA ASN A 264 -17.07 11.64 -0.07
C ASN A 264 -17.82 11.68 -1.41
N PHE A 265 -18.52 10.61 -1.82
CA PHE A 265 -19.40 10.67 -2.99
C PHE A 265 -20.55 11.65 -2.79
N GLN A 266 -21.22 11.59 -1.63
CA GLN A 266 -22.31 12.51 -1.31
C GLN A 266 -21.77 13.95 -1.19
N ARG A 267 -20.65 14.14 -0.51
CA ARG A 267 -19.99 15.45 -0.42
C ARG A 267 -19.66 16.01 -1.80
N PHE A 268 -19.19 15.18 -2.73
CA PHE A 268 -18.93 15.63 -4.11
C PHE A 268 -20.18 16.16 -4.81
N LEU A 269 -21.34 15.55 -4.58
CA LEU A 269 -22.61 16.02 -5.13
C LEU A 269 -23.12 17.31 -4.47
N GLU A 270 -22.74 17.56 -3.21
CA GLU A 270 -23.10 18.75 -2.44
C GLU A 270 -22.16 19.93 -2.73
N ASP A 271 -20.84 19.68 -2.77
CA ASP A 271 -19.79 20.68 -2.88
C ASP A 271 -19.61 21.19 -4.33
N PHE A 272 -19.96 20.39 -5.34
CA PHE A 272 -19.83 20.75 -6.77
C PHE A 272 -21.18 20.96 -7.44
N LYS A 273 -21.33 22.08 -8.15
CA LYS A 273 -22.53 22.39 -8.95
C LYS A 273 -22.51 21.65 -10.29
N ASN A 274 -23.71 21.36 -10.81
CA ASN A 274 -23.94 20.77 -12.15
C ASN A 274 -23.15 19.47 -12.39
N VAL A 275 -23.11 18.58 -11.40
CA VAL A 275 -22.43 17.28 -11.53
C VAL A 275 -23.17 16.38 -12.50
N ARG A 276 -22.50 15.96 -13.57
CA ARG A 276 -22.99 14.90 -14.46
C ARG A 276 -22.69 13.53 -13.85
N ILE A 277 -23.74 12.78 -13.53
CA ILE A 277 -23.61 11.40 -13.06
C ILE A 277 -23.78 10.44 -14.25
N ILE A 278 -22.77 9.60 -14.49
CA ILE A 278 -22.79 8.58 -15.55
C ILE A 278 -22.58 7.22 -14.90
N THR A 279 -23.57 6.33 -15.02
CA THR A 279 -23.52 5.00 -14.45
C THR A 279 -23.00 3.96 -15.46
N LEU A 280 -22.00 3.18 -15.06
CA LEU A 280 -21.47 2.05 -15.83
C LEU A 280 -21.93 0.73 -15.21
N GLU A 281 -22.94 0.12 -15.83
CA GLU A 281 -23.64 -1.06 -15.30
C GLU A 281 -23.32 -2.37 -16.03
N GLN A 282 -22.74 -2.29 -17.23
CA GLN A 282 -22.34 -3.48 -17.97
C GLN A 282 -21.02 -4.04 -17.42
N ASN A 283 -21.03 -5.27 -16.94
CA ASN A 283 -19.87 -6.04 -16.51
C ASN A 283 -19.36 -6.89 -17.69
N TYR A 284 -18.04 -6.92 -17.86
CA TYR A 284 -17.35 -7.67 -18.93
C TYR A 284 -16.44 -8.78 -18.38
N ARG A 285 -16.55 -9.11 -17.09
CA ARG A 285 -15.62 -9.98 -16.38
C ARG A 285 -16.24 -11.31 -15.99
N SER A 286 -17.40 -11.24 -15.34
CA SER A 286 -17.98 -12.34 -14.58
C SER A 286 -19.20 -12.89 -15.29
N THR A 287 -19.41 -14.20 -15.16
CA THR A 287 -20.63 -14.90 -15.59
C THR A 287 -21.87 -14.41 -14.82
N ASN A 288 -23.06 -14.71 -15.35
CA ASN A 288 -24.31 -14.21 -14.79
C ASN A 288 -24.58 -14.72 -13.37
N ASN A 289 -24.31 -16.01 -13.07
CA ASN A 289 -24.50 -16.55 -11.70
C ASN A 289 -23.66 -15.78 -10.67
N ILE A 290 -22.38 -15.54 -10.96
CA ILE A 290 -21.46 -14.79 -10.09
C ILE A 290 -21.98 -13.36 -9.91
N LEU A 291 -22.38 -12.69 -10.99
CA LEU A 291 -22.84 -11.31 -10.94
C LEU A 291 -24.18 -11.18 -10.21
N LYS A 292 -25.09 -12.14 -10.38
CA LYS A 292 -26.37 -12.21 -9.67
C LYS A 292 -26.16 -12.39 -8.18
N ALA A 293 -25.27 -13.29 -7.77
CA ALA A 293 -24.89 -13.47 -6.38
C ALA A 293 -24.26 -12.21 -5.77
N ALA A 294 -23.34 -11.56 -6.49
CA ALA A 294 -22.72 -10.31 -6.06
C ALA A 294 -23.76 -9.18 -5.87
N ASN A 295 -24.68 -9.03 -6.83
CA ASN A 295 -25.76 -8.04 -6.76
C ASN A 295 -26.70 -8.30 -5.56
N ALA A 296 -27.08 -9.56 -5.34
CA ALA A 296 -27.97 -9.93 -4.23
C ALA A 296 -27.34 -9.64 -2.87
N LEU A 297 -26.05 -10.00 -2.71
CA LEU A 297 -25.27 -9.70 -1.51
C LEU A 297 -25.25 -8.20 -1.25
N ILE A 298 -24.76 -7.40 -2.20
CA ILE A 298 -24.52 -5.98 -1.97
C ILE A 298 -25.79 -5.15 -1.78
N CYS A 299 -26.94 -5.61 -2.28
CA CYS A 299 -28.24 -4.95 -2.08
C CYS A 299 -28.68 -4.92 -0.60
N LYS A 300 -28.06 -5.71 0.28
CA LYS A 300 -28.32 -5.68 1.73
C LYS A 300 -27.67 -4.49 2.46
N ASN A 301 -26.76 -3.75 1.81
CA ASN A 301 -26.21 -2.51 2.37
C ASN A 301 -27.18 -1.34 2.17
N HIS A 302 -27.37 -0.51 3.19
CA HIS A 302 -28.32 0.61 3.14
C HIS A 302 -27.71 1.90 2.59
N THR A 303 -26.40 2.10 2.76
CA THR A 303 -25.70 3.36 2.46
C THR A 303 -25.16 3.49 1.03
N ARG A 304 -25.72 2.74 0.06
CA ARG A 304 -25.21 2.67 -1.32
C ARG A 304 -25.86 3.64 -2.29
N LEU A 305 -25.09 4.04 -3.31
CA LEU A 305 -25.60 4.63 -4.53
C LEU A 305 -26.24 3.54 -5.40
N LYS A 306 -27.48 3.78 -5.85
CA LYS A 306 -28.24 2.81 -6.62
C LYS A 306 -27.56 2.52 -7.96
N LYS A 307 -27.15 1.27 -8.16
CA LYS A 307 -26.68 0.71 -9.42
C LYS A 307 -26.97 -0.77 -9.50
N LYS A 308 -27.23 -1.31 -10.69
CA LYS A 308 -27.42 -2.75 -10.89
C LYS A 308 -26.54 -3.26 -12.01
N LEU A 309 -25.63 -4.19 -11.69
CA LEU A 309 -24.74 -4.74 -12.71
C LEU A 309 -25.43 -5.80 -13.55
N TRP A 310 -25.15 -5.82 -14.84
CA TRP A 310 -25.61 -6.84 -15.78
C TRP A 310 -24.48 -7.26 -16.73
N THR A 311 -24.58 -8.43 -17.33
CA THR A 311 -23.58 -8.98 -18.26
C THR A 311 -24.25 -9.65 -19.47
N HIS A 312 -23.57 -9.67 -20.61
CA HIS A 312 -23.96 -10.50 -21.77
C HIS A 312 -23.35 -11.92 -21.72
N GLU A 313 -22.48 -12.17 -20.75
CA GLU A 313 -21.93 -13.50 -20.52
C GLU A 313 -23.03 -14.52 -20.21
N ASN A 314 -22.75 -15.77 -20.55
CA ASN A 314 -23.65 -16.88 -20.28
C ASN A 314 -23.89 -17.05 -18.77
N LYS A 315 -24.85 -17.91 -18.42
CA LYS A 315 -25.17 -18.24 -17.01
C LYS A 315 -23.92 -18.64 -16.23
N GLY A 316 -23.04 -19.41 -16.85
CA GLY A 316 -21.82 -19.94 -16.24
C GLY A 316 -22.12 -21.05 -15.24
N ASP A 317 -21.06 -21.54 -14.59
CA ASP A 317 -21.17 -22.56 -13.55
C ASP A 317 -21.90 -22.01 -12.31
N ALA A 318 -22.54 -22.89 -11.55
CA ALA A 318 -23.03 -22.55 -10.22
C ALA A 318 -21.87 -22.26 -9.27
N ILE A 319 -22.12 -21.45 -8.24
CA ILE A 319 -21.16 -21.16 -7.18
C ILE A 319 -21.13 -22.38 -6.26
N SER A 320 -19.98 -23.05 -6.17
CA SER A 320 -19.86 -24.22 -5.31
C SER A 320 -19.68 -23.78 -3.86
N VAL A 321 -20.44 -24.37 -2.94
CA VAL A 321 -20.33 -24.12 -1.49
C VAL A 321 -19.97 -25.44 -0.82
N TYR A 322 -18.84 -25.46 -0.12
CA TYR A 322 -18.32 -26.65 0.55
C TYR A 322 -18.21 -26.46 2.06
N CYS A 323 -18.75 -27.42 2.80
CA CYS A 323 -18.63 -27.51 4.25
C CYS A 323 -17.52 -28.49 4.62
N ALA A 324 -16.39 -27.98 5.10
CA ALA A 324 -15.28 -28.81 5.55
C ALA A 324 -15.45 -29.20 7.03
N PHE A 325 -15.02 -30.40 7.39
CA PHE A 325 -15.02 -30.83 8.79
C PHE A 325 -14.06 -29.99 9.65
N ASN A 326 -12.88 -29.66 9.09
CA ASN A 326 -11.90 -28.80 9.73
C ASN A 326 -11.06 -28.02 8.71
N SER A 327 -10.16 -27.17 9.20
CA SER A 327 -9.32 -26.34 8.32
C SER A 327 -8.35 -27.12 7.43
N ALA A 328 -7.95 -28.34 7.82
CA ALA A 328 -7.07 -29.17 7.00
C ALA A 328 -7.85 -29.82 5.86
N ASP A 329 -9.08 -30.26 6.13
CA ASP A 329 -10.03 -30.76 5.14
C ASP A 329 -10.38 -29.67 4.11
N GLU A 330 -10.65 -28.44 4.57
CA GLU A 330 -10.88 -27.29 3.69
C GLU A 330 -9.70 -27.07 2.72
N ALA A 331 -8.47 -27.07 3.24
CA ALA A 331 -7.28 -26.87 2.43
C ALA A 331 -7.01 -28.04 1.47
N LEU A 332 -7.31 -29.29 1.87
CA LEU A 332 -7.23 -30.46 1.00
C LEU A 332 -8.25 -30.40 -0.14
N PHE A 333 -9.50 -30.00 0.16
CA PHE A 333 -10.54 -29.78 -0.83
C PHE A 333 -10.11 -28.74 -1.87
N VAL A 334 -9.56 -27.61 -1.44
CA VAL A 334 -9.05 -26.56 -2.33
C VAL A 334 -7.91 -27.11 -3.20
N ALA A 335 -6.93 -27.80 -2.62
CA ALA A 335 -5.80 -28.38 -3.36
C ALA A 335 -6.26 -29.39 -4.43
N ASN A 336 -7.21 -30.27 -4.10
CA ASN A 336 -7.75 -31.26 -5.04
C ASN A 336 -8.49 -30.58 -6.20
N ASN A 337 -9.28 -29.53 -5.92
CA ASN A 337 -9.97 -28.78 -6.96
C ASN A 337 -9.01 -28.03 -7.88
N LEU A 338 -7.92 -27.47 -7.35
CA LEU A 338 -6.87 -26.84 -8.16
C LEU A 338 -6.18 -27.84 -9.09
N ILE A 339 -5.86 -29.04 -8.58
CA ILE A 339 -5.28 -30.11 -9.41
C ILE A 339 -6.26 -30.51 -10.53
N ASN A 340 -7.55 -30.62 -10.22
CA ASN A 340 -8.58 -30.91 -11.21
C ASN A 340 -8.74 -29.78 -12.24
N TRP A 341 -8.66 -28.52 -11.80
CA TRP A 341 -8.66 -27.37 -12.70
C TRP A 341 -7.47 -27.41 -13.65
N LYS A 342 -6.26 -27.63 -13.15
CA LYS A 342 -5.06 -27.75 -14.01
C LYS A 342 -5.18 -28.90 -15.02
N LYS A 343 -5.76 -30.04 -14.63
CA LYS A 343 -6.04 -31.14 -15.57
C LYS A 343 -6.99 -30.73 -16.70
N LYS A 344 -7.97 -29.85 -16.43
CA LYS A 344 -8.96 -29.39 -17.41
C LYS A 344 -8.51 -28.20 -18.25
N HIS A 345 -7.79 -27.24 -17.64
CA HIS A 345 -7.49 -25.93 -18.23
C HIS A 345 -5.99 -25.67 -18.44
N GLY A 346 -5.11 -26.53 -17.92
CA GLY A 346 -3.67 -26.50 -18.21
C GLY A 346 -2.80 -25.55 -17.38
N SER A 347 -3.37 -24.63 -16.60
CA SER A 347 -2.60 -23.64 -15.82
C SER A 347 -3.20 -23.35 -14.43
N PHE A 348 -2.31 -23.04 -13.49
CA PHE A 348 -2.60 -22.50 -12.16
C PHE A 348 -2.61 -20.97 -12.09
N ASN A 349 -2.00 -20.27 -13.06
CA ASN A 349 -1.88 -18.81 -13.06
C ASN A 349 -3.24 -18.08 -13.03
N GLU A 350 -4.29 -18.73 -13.51
CA GLU A 350 -5.65 -18.19 -13.52
C GLU A 350 -6.45 -18.53 -12.25
N CYS A 351 -5.81 -19.11 -11.23
CA CYS A 351 -6.43 -19.52 -9.99
C CYS A 351 -5.97 -18.65 -8.81
N ALA A 352 -6.92 -18.26 -7.97
CA ALA A 352 -6.63 -17.55 -6.73
C ALA A 352 -7.36 -18.16 -5.52
N ILE A 353 -6.67 -18.16 -4.37
CA ILE A 353 -7.23 -18.46 -3.06
C ILE A 353 -7.28 -17.16 -2.26
N LEU A 354 -8.48 -16.75 -1.89
CA LEU A 354 -8.78 -15.53 -1.16
C LEU A 354 -9.18 -15.87 0.28
N TYR A 355 -8.55 -15.20 1.23
CA TYR A 355 -8.83 -15.34 2.65
C TYR A 355 -8.99 -13.98 3.33
N ARG A 356 -9.56 -13.94 4.53
CA ARG A 356 -9.77 -12.69 5.26
C ARG A 356 -8.52 -12.20 5.96
N ASN A 357 -7.73 -13.11 6.54
CA ASN A 357 -6.56 -12.80 7.36
C ASN A 357 -5.34 -13.64 6.95
N ASN A 358 -4.15 -13.04 7.00
CA ASN A 358 -2.90 -13.69 6.58
C ASN A 358 -2.58 -14.99 7.33
N PHE A 359 -3.05 -15.17 8.57
CA PHE A 359 -2.77 -16.43 9.30
C PHE A 359 -3.39 -17.66 8.63
N GLN A 360 -4.45 -17.48 7.83
CA GLN A 360 -5.11 -18.57 7.10
C GLN A 360 -4.22 -19.15 5.99
N SER A 361 -3.23 -18.39 5.49
CA SER A 361 -2.36 -18.85 4.40
C SER A 361 -1.51 -20.05 4.81
N ARG A 362 -1.01 -20.08 6.06
CA ARG A 362 -0.01 -21.05 6.51
C ARG A 362 -0.40 -22.51 6.26
N LEU A 363 -1.63 -22.89 6.64
CA LEU A 363 -2.09 -24.27 6.48
C LEU A 363 -2.35 -24.61 5.00
N LEU A 364 -2.84 -23.64 4.23
CA LEU A 364 -3.01 -23.79 2.78
C LEU A 364 -1.66 -24.02 2.10
N GLU A 365 -0.66 -23.19 2.40
CA GLU A 365 0.70 -23.31 1.86
C GLU A 365 1.31 -24.67 2.18
N GLU A 366 1.16 -25.14 3.43
CA GLU A 366 1.66 -26.47 3.84
C GLU A 366 1.03 -27.60 3.01
N ILE A 367 -0.29 -27.57 2.82
CA ILE A 367 -1.02 -28.61 2.07
C ILE A 367 -0.77 -28.51 0.57
N LEU A 368 -0.71 -27.31 0.01
CA LEU A 368 -0.36 -27.08 -1.40
C LEU A 368 1.06 -27.59 -1.68
N SER A 369 2.01 -27.30 -0.80
CA SER A 369 3.38 -27.83 -0.88
C SER A 369 3.38 -29.36 -0.86
N LYS A 370 2.69 -29.98 0.09
CA LYS A 370 2.57 -31.44 0.20
C LYS A 370 1.94 -32.09 -1.04
N LYS A 371 1.05 -31.37 -1.73
CA LYS A 371 0.38 -31.81 -2.96
C LYS A 371 1.13 -31.39 -4.24
N ASN A 372 2.34 -30.83 -4.12
CA ASN A 372 3.14 -30.32 -5.24
C ASN A 372 2.37 -29.31 -6.12
N VAL A 373 1.56 -28.44 -5.50
CA VAL A 373 0.88 -27.33 -6.17
C VAL A 373 1.73 -26.06 -5.98
N PRO A 374 2.38 -25.55 -7.03
CA PRO A 374 3.14 -24.30 -6.96
C PRO A 374 2.22 -23.15 -6.59
N HIS A 375 2.66 -22.30 -5.66
CA HIS A 375 1.85 -21.21 -5.14
C HIS A 375 2.70 -20.01 -4.74
N GLN A 376 2.08 -18.83 -4.75
CA GLN A 376 2.72 -17.57 -4.41
C GLN A 376 1.80 -16.73 -3.53
N ILE A 377 2.33 -16.19 -2.42
CA ILE A 377 1.57 -15.25 -1.58
C ILE A 377 1.68 -13.85 -2.15
N TYR A 378 0.54 -13.26 -2.50
CA TYR A 378 0.41 -11.86 -2.84
C TYR A 378 0.19 -11.00 -1.58
N GLY A 379 1.08 -10.04 -1.34
CA GLY A 379 0.95 -9.11 -0.21
C GLY A 379 1.36 -9.69 1.16
N GLY A 380 2.17 -10.76 1.19
CA GLY A 380 2.93 -11.18 2.38
C GLY A 380 3.94 -10.11 2.82
N ILE A 381 4.82 -10.40 3.79
CA ILE A 381 5.93 -9.49 4.11
C ILE A 381 6.73 -9.30 2.83
N LYS A 382 6.68 -8.10 2.25
CA LYS A 382 7.39 -7.78 1.02
C LYS A 382 8.87 -8.11 1.22
N PHE A 383 9.55 -8.58 0.18
CA PHE A 383 10.98 -8.93 0.25
C PHE A 383 11.81 -7.82 0.94
N PHE A 384 11.59 -6.56 0.56
CA PHE A 384 12.26 -5.39 1.15
C PHE A 384 11.70 -4.91 2.49
N GLU A 385 10.63 -5.52 2.99
CA GLU A 385 10.14 -5.32 4.36
C GLU A 385 10.72 -6.33 5.35
N ARG A 386 11.33 -7.41 4.85
CA ARG A 386 12.03 -8.39 5.66
C ARG A 386 13.15 -7.71 6.45
N LYS A 387 13.37 -8.17 7.68
CA LYS A 387 14.19 -7.48 8.68
C LYS A 387 15.63 -7.30 8.18
N GLU A 388 16.22 -8.41 7.77
CA GLU A 388 17.56 -8.57 7.20
C GLU A 388 17.76 -7.69 5.96
N ILE A 389 16.78 -7.64 5.06
CA ILE A 389 16.86 -6.83 3.84
C ILE A 389 16.79 -5.34 4.17
N LYS A 390 15.91 -4.93 5.09
CA LYS A 390 15.86 -3.54 5.56
C LYS A 390 17.11 -3.12 6.32
N ASP A 391 17.72 -4.03 7.09
CA ASP A 391 18.97 -3.76 7.80
C ASP A 391 20.09 -3.48 6.77
N ILE A 392 20.21 -4.28 5.72
CA ILE A 392 21.16 -4.07 4.62
C ILE A 392 20.87 -2.76 3.88
N ILE A 393 19.62 -2.52 3.47
CA ILE A 393 19.25 -1.27 2.78
C ILE A 393 19.58 -0.05 3.63
N ALA A 394 19.39 -0.12 4.95
CA ALA A 394 19.75 0.98 5.83
C ALA A 394 21.27 1.22 5.84
N TYR A 395 22.10 0.19 5.82
CA TYR A 395 23.55 0.37 5.61
C TYR A 395 23.85 1.06 4.29
N LEU A 396 23.27 0.58 3.18
CA LEU A 396 23.50 1.15 1.85
C LEU A 396 23.06 2.63 1.77
N LYS A 397 21.86 2.94 2.27
CA LYS A 397 21.34 4.32 2.35
C LYS A 397 22.24 5.22 3.20
N PHE A 398 22.73 4.71 4.33
CA PHE A 398 23.56 5.48 5.24
C PHE A 398 24.95 5.77 4.68
N ILE A 399 25.55 4.82 3.95
CA ILE A 399 26.87 5.02 3.34
C ILE A 399 26.80 6.09 2.24
N ILE A 400 25.70 6.14 1.48
CA ILE A 400 25.44 7.20 0.49
C ILE A 400 25.18 8.54 1.16
N ASN A 401 24.34 8.55 2.20
CA ASN A 401 23.92 9.77 2.88
C ASN A 401 24.01 9.63 4.41
N GLN A 402 25.11 10.13 4.97
CA GLN A 402 25.39 10.10 6.41
C GLN A 402 24.47 11.02 7.24
N ASN A 403 23.68 11.90 6.59
CA ASN A 403 22.64 12.68 7.26
C ASN A 403 21.35 11.85 7.49
N ASN A 404 21.29 10.60 7.01
CA ASN A 404 20.13 9.74 7.17
C ASN A 404 20.04 9.17 8.61
N ASN A 405 19.40 9.93 9.49
CA ASN A 405 19.21 9.58 10.90
C ASN A 405 18.39 8.29 11.11
N ILE A 406 17.40 7.99 10.23
CA ILE A 406 16.62 6.74 10.32
C ILE A 406 17.54 5.54 10.09
N ALA A 407 18.29 5.60 9.00
CA ALA A 407 19.22 4.54 8.64
C ALA A 407 20.27 4.34 9.75
N TYR A 408 20.84 5.42 10.27
CA TYR A 408 21.76 5.41 11.40
C TYR A 408 21.16 4.70 12.63
N MET A 409 19.96 5.12 13.07
CA MET A 409 19.29 4.55 14.24
C MET A 409 19.00 3.06 14.08
N ARG A 410 18.77 2.60 12.85
CA ARG A 410 18.53 1.19 12.54
C ARG A 410 19.80 0.34 12.62
N ILE A 411 20.93 0.85 12.14
CA ILE A 411 22.15 0.07 11.93
C ILE A 411 23.17 0.16 13.07
N ILE A 412 23.14 1.24 13.85
CA ILE A 412 24.15 1.54 14.88
C ILE A 412 24.42 0.35 15.81
N ASN A 413 23.37 -0.38 16.22
CA ASN A 413 23.47 -1.56 17.07
C ASN A 413 22.90 -2.84 16.42
N THR A 414 22.93 -2.91 15.08
CA THR A 414 22.53 -4.09 14.30
C THR A 414 23.63 -4.49 13.31
N PRO A 415 24.34 -5.62 13.49
CA PRO A 415 24.39 -6.52 14.64
C PRO A 415 24.72 -5.84 15.98
N ASN A 416 24.44 -6.54 17.09
CA ASN A 416 24.65 -6.00 18.42
C ASN A 416 26.15 -5.72 18.66
N ARG A 417 26.48 -4.46 18.97
CA ARG A 417 27.86 -3.97 19.17
C ARG A 417 28.09 -3.40 20.57
N GLY A 418 27.13 -3.53 21.47
CA GLY A 418 27.22 -2.98 22.83
C GLY A 418 26.98 -1.47 22.91
N ILE A 419 26.32 -0.88 21.91
CA ILE A 419 25.89 0.51 21.94
C ILE A 419 24.47 0.55 22.54
N GLY A 420 24.42 0.83 23.85
CA GLY A 420 23.20 0.80 24.63
C GLY A 420 22.32 2.06 24.50
N PRO A 421 21.10 2.03 25.08
CA PRO A 421 20.14 3.13 24.98
C PRO A 421 20.66 4.44 25.57
N ARG A 422 21.42 4.41 26.67
CA ARG A 422 22.04 5.62 27.28
C ARG A 422 23.01 6.32 26.34
N THR A 423 23.77 5.55 25.55
CA THR A 423 24.70 6.09 24.54
C THR A 423 23.92 6.80 23.43
N LEU A 424 22.84 6.17 22.95
CA LEU A 424 21.94 6.77 21.95
C LEU A 424 21.24 8.02 22.46
N GLU A 425 20.78 8.05 23.70
CA GLU A 425 20.19 9.24 24.32
C GLU A 425 21.19 10.40 24.37
N SER A 426 22.46 10.11 24.69
CA SER A 426 23.52 11.13 24.72
C SER A 426 23.79 11.71 23.33
N ILE A 427 23.83 10.84 22.30
CA ILE A 427 23.97 11.24 20.89
C ILE A 427 22.79 12.11 20.45
N ASN A 428 21.56 11.65 20.70
CA ASN A 428 20.35 12.42 20.36
C ASN A 428 20.29 13.77 21.08
N LYS A 429 20.65 13.82 22.36
CA LYS A 429 20.67 15.08 23.13
C LYS A 429 21.64 16.08 22.52
N TYR A 430 22.83 15.65 22.15
CA TYR A 430 23.82 16.53 21.50
C TYR A 430 23.38 16.97 20.10
N ALA A 431 22.84 16.04 19.30
CA ALA A 431 22.30 16.34 17.97
C ALA A 431 21.23 17.42 18.02
N ASN A 432 20.29 17.29 18.96
CA ASN A 432 19.21 18.26 19.14
C ASN A 432 19.71 19.63 19.60
N LEU A 433 20.68 19.69 20.52
CA LEU A 433 21.21 20.95 21.03
C LEU A 433 22.01 21.73 19.99
N ASN A 434 22.67 21.04 19.07
CA ASN A 434 23.59 21.65 18.12
C ASN A 434 23.06 21.66 16.66
N HIS A 435 21.83 21.18 16.44
CA HIS A 435 21.24 21.02 15.11
C HIS A 435 22.11 20.23 14.12
N LEU A 436 22.75 19.16 14.63
CA LEU A 436 23.65 18.30 13.86
C LEU A 436 22.99 16.96 13.53
N SER A 437 23.52 16.26 12.52
CA SER A 437 23.13 14.87 12.26
C SER A 437 23.54 13.96 13.43
N LEU A 438 22.93 12.78 13.55
CA LEU A 438 23.34 11.80 14.56
C LEU A 438 24.78 11.31 14.31
N TRP A 439 25.21 11.28 13.06
CA TRP A 439 26.58 10.95 12.67
C TRP A 439 27.58 11.98 13.18
N ASP A 440 27.38 13.26 12.85
CA ASP A 440 28.26 14.35 13.29
C ASP A 440 28.29 14.43 14.81
N SER A 441 27.13 14.30 15.44
CA SER A 441 27.01 14.27 16.90
C SER A 441 27.81 13.12 17.52
N SER A 442 27.85 11.95 16.86
CA SER A 442 28.67 10.82 17.30
C SER A 442 30.15 11.14 17.24
N LEU A 443 30.61 11.76 16.16
CA LEU A 443 31.99 12.22 16.00
C LEU A 443 32.37 13.23 17.08
N PHE A 444 31.52 14.24 17.31
CA PHE A 444 31.77 15.28 18.32
C PHE A 444 31.81 14.73 19.74
N ILE A 445 30.84 13.88 20.12
CA ILE A 445 30.79 13.26 21.45
C ILE A 445 32.00 12.40 21.73
N LEU A 446 32.48 11.65 20.72
CA LEU A 446 33.71 10.87 20.83
C LEU A 446 34.94 11.77 20.98
N ASN A 447 35.06 12.81 20.16
CA ASN A 447 36.18 13.74 20.21
C ASN A 447 36.24 14.51 21.54
N LYS A 448 35.08 14.93 22.06
CA LYS A 448 34.93 15.60 23.36
C LYS A 448 34.97 14.64 24.56
N LYS A 449 35.12 13.32 24.34
CA LYS A 449 35.15 12.27 25.38
C LYS A 449 33.95 12.33 26.34
N ILE A 450 32.78 12.72 25.83
CA ILE A 450 31.52 12.79 26.60
C ILE A 450 31.05 11.37 26.97
N ILE A 451 31.27 10.41 26.06
CA ILE A 451 31.05 8.98 26.32
C ILE A 451 32.40 8.31 26.54
N LYS A 452 32.49 7.44 27.55
CA LYS A 452 33.73 6.76 27.96
C LYS A 452 33.54 5.23 28.04
N GLY A 453 34.64 4.50 28.16
CA GLY A 453 34.64 3.05 28.38
C GLY A 453 34.18 2.23 27.17
N LYS A 454 33.52 1.09 27.43
CA LYS A 454 33.13 0.10 26.41
C LYS A 454 32.28 0.70 25.29
N SER A 455 31.33 1.58 25.62
CA SER A 455 30.45 2.21 24.63
C SER A 455 31.19 3.18 23.69
N ALA A 456 32.22 3.88 24.17
CA ALA A 456 33.05 4.74 23.33
C ALA A 456 33.89 3.92 22.34
N ILE A 457 34.46 2.80 22.80
CA ILE A 457 35.21 1.88 21.94
C ILE A 457 34.29 1.29 20.86
N ALA A 458 33.09 0.86 21.24
CA ALA A 458 32.09 0.34 20.30
C ALA A 458 31.68 1.38 19.25
N LEU A 459 31.39 2.62 19.66
CA LEU A 459 31.02 3.71 18.74
C LEU A 459 32.17 4.07 17.80
N LYS A 460 33.42 4.12 18.30
CA LYS A 460 34.60 4.34 17.47
C LYS A 460 34.76 3.24 16.42
N LYS A 461 34.61 1.97 16.81
CA LYS A 461 34.64 0.82 15.88
C LYS A 461 33.56 0.92 14.79
N PHE A 462 32.35 1.34 15.17
CA PHE A 462 31.26 1.55 14.21
C PHE A 462 31.59 2.66 13.22
N ILE A 463 32.11 3.80 13.69
CA ILE A 463 32.48 4.91 12.81
C ILE A 463 33.57 4.49 11.83
N THR A 464 34.62 3.82 12.31
CA THR A 464 35.70 3.34 11.44
C THR A 464 35.21 2.34 10.39
N LEU A 465 34.22 1.50 10.74
CA LEU A 465 33.59 0.57 9.81
C LEU A 465 32.82 1.32 8.70
N ILE A 466 32.01 2.31 9.06
CA ILE A 466 31.26 3.07 8.04
C ILE A 466 32.23 3.82 7.11
N ASP A 467 33.27 4.44 7.66
CA ASP A 467 34.27 5.14 6.85
C ASP A 467 35.04 4.19 5.90
N SER A 468 35.34 2.96 6.34
CA SER A 468 35.96 1.95 5.47
C SER A 468 35.03 1.51 4.34
N LEU A 469 33.75 1.25 4.64
CA LEU A 469 32.75 0.86 3.65
C LEU A 469 32.52 1.96 2.61
N LYS A 470 32.51 3.23 3.02
CA LYS A 470 32.37 4.37 2.12
C LYS A 470 33.52 4.48 1.13
N LYS A 471 34.75 4.26 1.58
CA LYS A 471 35.94 4.24 0.71
C LYS A 471 35.89 3.09 -0.30
N GLN A 472 35.32 1.95 0.07
CA GLN A 472 35.19 0.80 -0.83
C GLN A 472 34.09 0.97 -1.89
N ILE A 473 33.02 1.72 -1.63
CA ILE A 473 32.01 2.01 -2.67
C ILE A 473 32.58 2.93 -3.77
N LEU A 474 33.66 3.65 -3.48
CA LEU A 474 34.37 4.48 -4.46
C LEU A 474 35.34 3.66 -5.36
N THR A 475 35.51 2.35 -5.13
CA THR A 475 36.33 1.49 -6.00
C THR A 475 35.52 0.92 -7.17
N ILE A 476 36.22 0.56 -8.26
CA ILE A 476 35.63 0.06 -9.51
C ILE A 476 35.24 -1.42 -9.37
N LEU A 477 34.33 -1.74 -8.43
CA LEU A 477 33.74 -3.07 -8.31
C LEU A 477 32.31 -3.09 -8.88
N PRO A 478 31.84 -4.21 -9.46
CA PRO A 478 30.44 -4.41 -9.80
C PRO A 478 29.52 -4.24 -8.58
N LEU A 479 28.31 -3.72 -8.78
CA LEU A 479 27.35 -3.41 -7.70
C LEU A 479 27.08 -4.60 -6.77
N HIS A 480 26.88 -5.80 -7.33
CA HIS A 480 26.61 -7.00 -6.55
C HIS A 480 27.77 -7.42 -5.66
N GLU A 481 29.02 -7.22 -6.11
CA GLU A 481 30.21 -7.47 -5.30
C GLU A 481 30.34 -6.43 -4.19
N GLN A 482 30.07 -5.15 -4.48
CA GLN A 482 30.05 -4.10 -3.46
C GLN A 482 29.05 -4.46 -2.33
N ILE A 483 27.82 -4.82 -2.70
CA ILE A 483 26.77 -5.20 -1.73
C ILE A 483 27.20 -6.43 -0.93
N TYR A 484 27.72 -7.46 -1.59
CA TYR A 484 28.23 -8.67 -0.93
C TYR A 484 29.34 -8.36 0.09
N HIS A 485 30.33 -7.55 -0.29
CA HIS A 485 31.43 -7.15 0.60
C HIS A 485 30.93 -6.36 1.82
N ILE A 486 30.00 -5.42 1.61
CA ILE A 486 29.39 -4.64 2.70
C ILE A 486 28.69 -5.57 3.70
N ILE A 487 27.87 -6.50 3.21
CA ILE A 487 27.10 -7.43 4.07
C ILE A 487 28.04 -8.27 4.95
N ARG A 488 29.15 -8.76 4.39
CA ARG A 488 30.15 -9.54 5.13
C ARG A 488 30.89 -8.69 6.17
N GLN A 489 31.41 -7.53 5.78
CA GLN A 489 32.19 -6.68 6.69
C GLN A 489 31.38 -6.11 7.85
N VAL A 490 30.10 -5.81 7.61
CA VAL A 490 29.18 -5.36 8.66
C VAL A 490 28.92 -6.45 9.71
N GLY A 491 29.12 -7.73 9.34
CA GLY A 491 28.92 -8.90 10.18
C GLY A 491 27.47 -9.41 10.20
N LEU A 492 26.62 -8.96 9.26
CA LEU A 492 25.23 -9.45 9.17
C LEU A 492 25.18 -10.91 8.72
N TRP A 493 25.99 -11.27 7.71
CA TRP A 493 26.08 -12.63 7.21
C TRP A 493 26.47 -13.61 8.32
N SER A 494 27.60 -13.37 8.98
CA SER A 494 28.12 -14.23 10.05
C SER A 494 27.15 -14.36 11.22
N THR A 495 26.47 -13.28 11.61
CA THR A 495 25.47 -13.30 12.68
C THR A 495 24.30 -14.25 12.41
N TYR A 496 23.90 -14.38 11.14
CA TYR A 496 22.83 -15.29 10.74
C TYR A 496 23.34 -16.71 10.49
N GLU A 497 24.55 -16.84 9.93
CA GLU A 497 25.23 -18.12 9.69
C GLU A 497 25.44 -18.92 10.98
N GLU A 498 25.89 -18.26 12.05
CA GLU A 498 26.07 -18.88 13.38
C GLU A 498 24.76 -19.37 14.02
N LYS A 499 23.59 -18.93 13.51
CA LYS A 499 22.25 -19.23 14.08
C LYS A 499 21.39 -20.08 13.14
N THR A 500 21.99 -20.66 12.11
CA THR A 500 21.31 -21.46 11.07
C THR A 500 20.58 -22.69 11.58
N SER A 501 20.90 -23.17 12.80
CA SER A 501 20.14 -24.24 13.46
C SER A 501 18.67 -23.87 13.73
N ILE A 502 18.33 -22.58 13.68
CA ILE A 502 16.95 -22.09 13.77
C ILE A 502 16.44 -21.79 12.34
N PRO A 503 15.34 -22.40 11.88
CA PRO A 503 14.85 -22.28 10.49
C PRO A 503 14.70 -20.85 9.97
N THR A 504 14.30 -19.90 10.84
CA THR A 504 14.13 -18.49 10.47
C THR A 504 15.43 -17.83 10.00
N TYR A 505 16.58 -18.24 10.53
CA TYR A 505 17.88 -17.66 10.16
C TYR A 505 18.40 -18.23 8.85
N HIS A 506 18.02 -19.47 8.52
CA HIS A 506 18.26 -20.05 7.20
C HIS A 506 17.54 -19.25 6.10
N GLU A 507 16.27 -18.88 6.33
CA GLU A 507 15.52 -17.99 5.42
C GLU A 507 16.20 -16.62 5.27
N HIS A 508 16.71 -16.03 6.35
CA HIS A 508 17.42 -14.75 6.27
C HIS A 508 18.63 -14.80 5.32
N ILE A 509 19.43 -15.87 5.38
CA ILE A 509 20.58 -16.03 4.47
C ILE A 509 20.12 -16.15 3.02
N HIS A 510 19.08 -16.96 2.76
CA HIS A 510 18.52 -17.10 1.42
C HIS A 510 18.03 -15.76 0.86
N ASN A 511 17.34 -14.96 1.68
CA ASN A 511 16.87 -13.64 1.28
C ASN A 511 18.02 -12.69 0.95
N ILE A 512 19.11 -12.76 1.72
CA ILE A 512 20.32 -11.96 1.45
C ILE A 512 20.96 -12.37 0.12
N GLN A 513 21.05 -13.67 -0.17
CA GLN A 513 21.55 -14.17 -1.45
C GLN A 513 20.69 -13.67 -2.62
N GLU A 514 19.37 -13.71 -2.46
CA GLU A 514 18.42 -13.20 -3.45
C GLU A 514 18.65 -11.70 -3.74
N LEU A 515 18.89 -10.87 -2.71
CA LEU A 515 19.21 -9.45 -2.88
C LEU A 515 20.49 -9.23 -3.70
N ILE A 516 21.52 -10.07 -3.48
CA ILE A 516 22.78 -10.00 -4.23
C ILE A 516 22.55 -10.41 -5.69
N ILE A 517 21.81 -11.48 -5.94
CA ILE A 517 21.44 -11.92 -7.29
C ILE A 517 20.67 -10.81 -8.03
N MET A 518 19.71 -10.18 -7.34
CA MET A 518 18.95 -9.05 -7.88
C MET A 518 19.83 -7.87 -8.24
N SER A 519 20.82 -7.54 -7.43
CA SER A 519 21.79 -6.49 -7.76
C SER A 519 22.74 -6.84 -8.90
N LYS A 520 22.90 -8.13 -9.23
CA LYS A 520 23.67 -8.59 -10.39
C LYS A 520 22.86 -8.50 -11.69
N GLN A 521 21.55 -8.76 -11.61
CA GLN A 521 20.62 -8.66 -12.73
C GLN A 521 20.19 -7.22 -13.05
N TYR A 522 20.45 -6.29 -12.13
CA TYR A 522 20.21 -4.87 -12.35
C TYR A 522 21.13 -4.34 -13.45
N ASP A 523 20.53 -4.01 -14.59
CA ASP A 523 21.23 -3.45 -15.74
C ASP A 523 21.26 -1.92 -15.63
N ASN A 524 22.46 -1.33 -15.58
CA ASN A 524 22.67 0.12 -15.45
C ASN A 524 22.26 0.91 -16.73
N SER A 525 21.56 0.28 -17.67
CA SER A 525 21.18 0.82 -18.98
C SER A 525 19.94 1.74 -18.94
N LEU A 526 19.21 1.78 -17.81
CA LEU A 526 18.04 2.64 -17.62
C LEU A 526 18.45 4.03 -17.09
N GLU A 527 18.44 5.00 -18.01
CA GLU A 527 18.48 6.46 -17.78
C GLU A 527 19.55 6.94 -16.78
N SER A 528 20.79 7.04 -17.24
CA SER A 528 21.85 7.77 -16.56
C SER A 528 21.50 9.26 -16.45
N THR A 529 20.88 9.68 -15.35
CA THR A 529 21.11 11.04 -14.87
C THR A 529 22.59 11.17 -14.54
N ILE A 530 23.28 12.12 -15.17
CA ILE A 530 24.75 12.30 -15.24
C ILE A 530 25.45 12.42 -13.85
N HIS A 531 24.70 12.38 -12.74
CA HIS A 531 25.20 12.66 -11.38
C HIS A 531 24.91 11.58 -10.32
N GLU A 532 24.31 10.43 -10.64
CA GLU A 532 24.00 9.39 -9.65
C GLU A 532 24.91 8.16 -9.75
N SER A 533 25.34 7.62 -8.60
CA SER A 533 26.12 6.38 -8.55
C SER A 533 25.25 5.14 -8.82
N PRO A 534 25.81 4.01 -9.33
CA PRO A 534 25.04 2.79 -9.56
C PRO A 534 24.27 2.29 -8.34
N LEU A 535 24.85 2.47 -7.14
CA LEU A 535 24.19 2.12 -5.88
C LEU A 535 23.00 3.04 -5.56
N GLN A 536 23.11 4.34 -5.86
CA GLN A 536 21.99 5.30 -5.71
C GLN A 536 20.84 4.93 -6.64
N GLN A 537 21.14 4.67 -7.90
CA GLN A 537 20.15 4.26 -8.90
C GLN A 537 19.48 2.95 -8.49
N PHE A 538 20.24 1.96 -8.04
CA PHE A 538 19.70 0.69 -7.54
C PHE A 538 18.80 0.85 -6.32
N LEU A 539 19.13 1.72 -5.36
CA LEU A 539 18.26 1.98 -4.21
C LEU A 539 16.98 2.73 -4.60
N SER A 540 17.07 3.64 -5.57
CA SER A 540 15.91 4.32 -6.17
C SER A 540 15.02 3.29 -6.89
N TYR A 541 15.62 2.41 -7.68
CA TYR A 541 14.96 1.30 -8.38
C TYR A 541 14.25 0.35 -7.41
N ILE A 542 14.94 -0.13 -6.36
CA ILE A 542 14.33 -0.97 -5.31
C ILE A 542 13.12 -0.29 -4.67
N SER A 543 13.21 1.02 -4.46
CA SER A 543 12.14 1.79 -3.81
C SER A 543 10.92 1.99 -4.71
N LEU A 544 11.07 1.83 -6.03
CA LEU A 544 10.04 2.16 -7.04
C LEU A 544 9.50 0.94 -7.80
N GLU A 545 10.33 -0.03 -8.17
CA GLU A 545 10.03 -1.05 -9.19
C GLU A 545 9.89 -2.47 -8.64
N PHE A 546 10.41 -2.75 -7.46
CA PHE A 546 10.56 -4.14 -7.01
C PHE A 546 9.29 -4.77 -6.41
N GLU A 547 8.21 -4.01 -6.30
CA GLU A 547 6.86 -4.59 -6.08
C GLU A 547 6.40 -5.41 -7.30
N GLU A 548 7.00 -5.22 -8.48
CA GLU A 548 6.53 -5.78 -9.75
C GLU A 548 7.33 -7.01 -10.22
N ASN A 549 8.65 -7.08 -10.00
CA ASN A 549 9.47 -8.14 -10.62
C ASN A 549 9.33 -9.53 -9.99
N LEU A 550 8.88 -9.64 -8.75
CA LEU A 550 8.54 -10.95 -8.15
C LEU A 550 7.27 -11.57 -8.74
N SER A 551 6.40 -10.78 -9.39
CA SER A 551 5.25 -11.32 -10.12
C SER A 551 5.57 -11.81 -11.54
N ASN A 552 6.81 -11.61 -12.01
CA ASN A 552 7.27 -12.03 -13.34
C ASN A 552 8.18 -13.25 -13.33
N SER A 553 8.35 -13.97 -12.20
CA SER A 553 8.81 -15.35 -12.31
C SER A 553 7.72 -16.12 -13.07
N HIS A 554 8.00 -16.50 -14.32
CA HIS A 554 7.12 -17.25 -15.25
C HIS A 554 6.70 -18.65 -14.75
N THR A 555 6.66 -18.88 -13.44
CA THR A 555 6.26 -20.13 -12.81
C THR A 555 4.75 -20.19 -12.68
N ASP A 556 4.15 -21.12 -13.43
CA ASP A 556 2.73 -21.49 -13.34
C ASP A 556 2.34 -21.80 -11.88
N SER A 557 1.66 -20.87 -11.20
CA SER A 557 1.43 -20.94 -9.76
C SER A 557 0.10 -20.31 -9.32
N VAL A 558 -0.48 -20.88 -8.26
CA VAL A 558 -1.73 -20.42 -7.64
C VAL A 558 -1.46 -19.18 -6.78
N GLN A 559 -2.32 -18.17 -6.92
CA GLN A 559 -2.16 -16.90 -6.22
C GLN A 559 -2.90 -16.91 -4.87
N LEU A 560 -2.18 -16.82 -3.75
CA LEU A 560 -2.76 -16.78 -2.39
C LEU A 560 -2.77 -15.34 -1.90
N MET A 561 -3.92 -14.81 -1.49
CA MET A 561 -3.98 -13.43 -1.04
C MET A 561 -5.16 -13.11 -0.13
N THR A 562 -5.08 -11.97 0.54
CA THR A 562 -6.26 -11.48 1.26
C THR A 562 -7.32 -10.95 0.30
N LEU A 563 -8.59 -10.99 0.71
CA LEU A 563 -9.69 -10.31 0.01
C LEU A 563 -9.35 -8.85 -0.30
N HIS A 564 -8.69 -8.14 0.62
CA HIS A 564 -8.26 -6.75 0.42
C HIS A 564 -7.22 -6.60 -0.69
N ALA A 565 -6.25 -7.52 -0.77
CA ALA A 565 -5.19 -7.49 -1.76
C ALA A 565 -5.67 -7.90 -3.16
N SER A 566 -6.80 -8.61 -3.24
CA SER A 566 -7.42 -9.02 -4.52
C SER A 566 -8.07 -7.86 -5.28
N LYS A 567 -8.31 -6.71 -4.63
CA LYS A 567 -8.98 -5.56 -5.25
C LYS A 567 -8.22 -5.11 -6.50
N GLY A 568 -8.93 -5.05 -7.62
CA GLY A 568 -8.38 -4.67 -8.93
C GLY A 568 -7.83 -5.84 -9.75
N LEU A 569 -7.70 -7.04 -9.19
CA LEU A 569 -7.30 -8.26 -9.89
C LEU A 569 -8.53 -9.03 -10.42
N GLU A 570 -8.30 -10.03 -11.25
CA GLU A 570 -9.32 -10.94 -11.79
C GLU A 570 -8.68 -12.30 -12.11
N PHE A 571 -9.46 -13.37 -11.91
CA PHE A 571 -8.99 -14.76 -12.03
C PHE A 571 -10.11 -15.62 -12.63
N SER A 572 -9.75 -16.60 -13.46
CA SER A 572 -10.71 -17.55 -14.03
C SER A 572 -11.41 -18.35 -12.94
N GLN A 573 -10.65 -18.82 -11.95
CA GLN A 573 -11.15 -19.56 -10.78
C GLN A 573 -10.76 -18.87 -9.48
N VAL A 574 -11.72 -18.68 -8.59
CA VAL A 574 -11.51 -18.09 -7.27
C VAL A 574 -12.06 -19.00 -6.19
N PHE A 575 -11.26 -19.21 -5.14
CA PHE A 575 -11.67 -19.84 -3.90
C PHE A 575 -11.76 -18.76 -2.81
N ILE A 576 -12.89 -18.64 -2.12
CA ILE A 576 -13.02 -17.83 -0.90
C ILE A 576 -13.12 -18.80 0.27
N VAL A 577 -12.09 -18.84 1.12
CA VAL A 577 -11.96 -19.82 2.20
C VAL A 577 -12.19 -19.20 3.58
N GLY A 578 -12.56 -20.03 4.54
CA GLY A 578 -12.83 -19.64 5.93
C GLY A 578 -13.93 -18.59 6.03
N LEU A 579 -15.00 -18.77 5.26
CA LEU A 579 -16.16 -17.88 5.27
C LEU A 579 -17.08 -18.24 6.44
N GLU A 580 -16.61 -17.92 7.64
CA GLU A 580 -17.19 -18.29 8.94
C GLU A 580 -17.57 -17.04 9.76
N GLU A 581 -18.63 -17.11 10.57
CA GLU A 581 -18.94 -16.07 11.57
C GLU A 581 -17.80 -15.95 12.58
N GLY A 582 -17.29 -14.73 12.79
CA GLY A 582 -16.14 -14.47 13.65
C GLY A 582 -14.82 -14.33 12.88
N ILE A 583 -14.72 -14.90 11.68
CA ILE A 583 -13.62 -14.67 10.73
C ILE A 583 -14.04 -13.64 9.69
N CYS A 584 -15.09 -13.93 8.92
CA CYS A 584 -15.65 -13.05 7.91
C CYS A 584 -17.17 -13.24 7.82
N PRO A 585 -17.96 -12.39 8.51
CA PRO A 585 -17.55 -11.15 9.18
C PRO A 585 -16.73 -11.40 10.46
N SER A 586 -15.79 -10.51 10.75
CA SER A 586 -15.00 -10.58 11.99
C SER A 586 -15.83 -10.26 13.23
N TYR A 587 -15.44 -10.77 14.40
CA TYR A 587 -16.14 -10.48 15.68
C TYR A 587 -16.36 -8.98 15.95
N VAL A 588 -15.40 -8.15 15.54
CA VAL A 588 -15.51 -6.69 15.71
C VAL A 588 -16.63 -6.14 14.82
N ALA A 589 -16.73 -6.60 13.57
CA ALA A 589 -17.75 -6.16 12.63
C ALA A 589 -19.16 -6.60 13.04
N LEU A 590 -19.31 -7.68 13.81
CA LEU A 590 -20.61 -8.13 14.32
C LEU A 590 -21.30 -7.13 15.24
N THR A 591 -20.51 -6.30 15.93
CA THR A 591 -21.02 -5.33 16.91
C THR A 591 -21.28 -3.95 16.33
N ASN A 592 -20.90 -3.70 15.07
CA ASN A 592 -21.02 -2.39 14.43
C ASN A 592 -21.58 -2.52 13.01
N LYS A 593 -22.74 -1.88 12.77
CA LYS A 593 -23.44 -1.92 11.49
C LYS A 593 -22.59 -1.40 10.32
N GLU A 594 -21.83 -0.33 10.50
CA GLU A 594 -20.98 0.23 9.44
C GLU A 594 -19.84 -0.72 9.06
N LEU A 595 -19.22 -1.37 10.06
CA LEU A 595 -18.18 -2.36 9.84
C LEU A 595 -18.74 -3.63 9.19
N LEU A 596 -19.98 -4.03 9.53
CA LEU A 596 -20.64 -5.14 8.87
C LEU A 596 -20.91 -4.84 7.38
N GLU A 597 -21.36 -3.63 7.05
CA GLU A 597 -21.50 -3.20 5.65
C GLU A 597 -20.16 -3.18 4.91
N GLU A 598 -19.05 -2.83 5.59
CA GLU A 598 -17.69 -2.91 5.04
C GLU A 598 -17.23 -4.34 4.78
N GLU A 599 -17.44 -5.29 5.71
CA GLU A 599 -17.14 -6.71 5.48
C GLU A 599 -17.99 -7.28 4.33
N ARG A 600 -19.24 -6.82 4.18
CA ARG A 600 -20.07 -7.19 3.02
C ARG A 600 -19.50 -6.67 1.70
N ARG A 601 -19.02 -5.42 1.65
CA ARG A 601 -18.28 -4.87 0.50
C ARG A 601 -17.02 -5.68 0.22
N LEU A 602 -16.33 -6.16 1.25
CA LEU A 602 -15.15 -6.99 1.12
C LEU A 602 -15.46 -8.34 0.45
N ILE A 603 -16.55 -9.01 0.84
CA ILE A 603 -17.00 -10.24 0.16
C ILE A 603 -17.48 -9.94 -1.25
N TYR A 604 -18.23 -8.87 -1.47
CA TYR A 604 -18.61 -8.42 -2.82
C TYR A 604 -17.38 -8.24 -3.73
N VAL A 605 -16.32 -7.62 -3.23
CA VAL A 605 -15.05 -7.51 -3.97
C VAL A 605 -14.50 -8.90 -4.31
N GLY A 606 -14.46 -9.82 -3.34
CA GLY A 606 -14.01 -11.20 -3.53
C GLY A 606 -14.80 -11.96 -4.61
N ILE A 607 -16.13 -11.95 -4.52
CA ILE A 607 -17.02 -12.59 -5.51
C ILE A 607 -16.76 -12.03 -6.92
N THR A 608 -16.64 -10.70 -7.03
CA THR A 608 -16.42 -10.03 -8.33
C THR A 608 -14.99 -10.13 -8.88
N ARG A 609 -14.10 -10.91 -8.22
CA ARG A 609 -12.79 -11.28 -8.79
C ARG A 609 -12.89 -12.50 -9.71
N ALA A 610 -13.91 -13.34 -9.52
CA ALA A 610 -14.11 -14.55 -10.30
C ALA A 610 -14.66 -14.23 -11.69
N MET A 611 -14.03 -14.77 -12.73
CA MET A 611 -14.50 -14.65 -14.11
C MET A 611 -15.46 -15.78 -14.45
N HIS A 612 -15.03 -17.04 -14.25
CA HIS A 612 -15.77 -18.22 -14.70
C HIS A 612 -16.32 -19.07 -13.55
N LYS A 613 -15.49 -19.39 -12.55
CA LYS A 613 -15.87 -20.26 -11.42
C LYS A 613 -15.54 -19.62 -10.08
N LEU A 614 -16.51 -19.65 -9.17
CA LEU A 614 -16.35 -19.28 -7.77
C LEU A 614 -16.65 -20.49 -6.89
N THR A 615 -15.77 -20.74 -5.94
CA THR A 615 -15.94 -21.74 -4.88
C THR A 615 -15.82 -21.05 -3.53
N ILE A 616 -16.76 -21.31 -2.63
CA ILE A 616 -16.79 -20.80 -1.27
C ILE A 616 -16.66 -21.99 -0.32
N SER A 617 -15.81 -21.87 0.70
CA SER A 617 -15.69 -22.89 1.74
C SER A 617 -15.68 -22.29 3.14
N TYR A 618 -16.14 -23.10 4.09
CA TYR A 618 -16.06 -22.84 5.52
C TYR A 618 -15.78 -24.16 6.25
N SER A 619 -15.27 -24.09 7.48
CA SER A 619 -15.02 -25.25 8.33
C SER A 619 -15.95 -25.27 9.54
N GLU A 620 -16.46 -26.44 9.92
CA GLU A 620 -17.20 -26.63 11.17
C GLU A 620 -16.31 -26.34 12.39
N THR A 621 -15.04 -26.70 12.28
CA THR A 621 -14.05 -26.53 13.35
C THR A 621 -12.74 -25.89 12.86
N ARG A 622 -12.20 -24.97 13.66
CA ARG A 622 -10.90 -24.32 13.38
C ARG A 622 -10.06 -24.19 14.64
N HIS A 623 -8.78 -24.56 14.53
CA HIS A 623 -7.81 -24.35 15.60
C HIS A 623 -7.31 -22.91 15.60
N ALA A 624 -7.54 -22.19 16.70
CA ALA A 624 -6.92 -20.89 16.95
C ALA A 624 -5.61 -21.10 17.75
N TYR A 625 -4.58 -20.29 17.46
CA TYR A 625 -3.25 -20.37 18.05
C TYR A 625 -3.23 -20.78 19.54
N GLY A 626 -2.89 -22.04 19.83
CA GLY A 626 -2.55 -22.53 21.17
C GLY A 626 -3.72 -22.79 22.14
N LYS A 627 -4.99 -22.67 21.75
CA LYS A 627 -6.16 -23.08 22.55
C LYS A 627 -7.34 -23.55 21.69
N GLU A 628 -8.08 -24.53 22.23
CA GLU A 628 -9.40 -25.09 21.89
C GLU A 628 -9.90 -25.02 20.44
N THR A 629 -10.40 -26.16 19.95
CA THR A 629 -11.18 -26.24 18.71
C THR A 629 -12.43 -25.38 18.84
N ILE A 630 -12.51 -24.28 18.08
CA ILE A 630 -13.69 -23.42 18.08
C ILE A 630 -14.65 -23.96 17.02
N ILE A 631 -15.88 -24.26 17.42
CA ILE A 631 -16.98 -24.54 16.49
C ILE A 631 -17.42 -23.21 15.89
N GLN A 632 -17.34 -23.09 14.57
CA GLN A 632 -17.77 -21.87 13.87
C GLN A 632 -19.04 -22.13 13.06
N SER A 633 -19.94 -21.15 13.07
CA SER A 633 -21.12 -21.16 12.19
C SER A 633 -20.74 -20.64 10.80
N PRO A 634 -21.40 -21.12 9.73
CA PRO A 634 -21.22 -20.56 8.40
C PRO A 634 -21.54 -19.06 8.40
N SER A 635 -20.77 -18.29 7.64
CA SER A 635 -21.00 -16.85 7.51
C SER A 635 -22.42 -16.55 7.02
N ARG A 636 -23.05 -15.53 7.60
CA ARG A 636 -24.32 -14.98 7.10
C ARG A 636 -24.27 -14.61 5.62
N PHE A 637 -23.10 -14.27 5.10
CA PHE A 637 -22.95 -13.86 3.70
C PHE A 637 -23.28 -14.99 2.73
N ILE A 638 -23.15 -16.25 3.14
CA ILE A 638 -23.57 -17.43 2.34
C ILE A 638 -25.11 -17.42 2.21
N ASN A 639 -25.82 -17.19 3.31
CA ASN A 639 -27.29 -17.14 3.35
C ASN A 639 -27.88 -15.91 2.63
N GLU A 640 -27.06 -14.87 2.41
CA GLU A 640 -27.45 -13.69 1.63
C GLU A 640 -27.36 -13.93 0.11
N LEU A 641 -26.76 -15.05 -0.34
CA LEU A 641 -26.67 -15.40 -1.76
C LEU A 641 -27.95 -16.11 -2.26
N PRO A 642 -28.35 -15.93 -3.54
CA PRO A 642 -29.52 -16.60 -4.10
C PRO A 642 -29.26 -18.10 -4.28
N ILE A 643 -30.14 -18.93 -3.72
CA ILE A 643 -30.03 -20.40 -3.73
C ILE A 643 -29.92 -20.96 -5.16
N ASP A 644 -30.58 -20.33 -6.14
CA ASP A 644 -30.56 -20.77 -7.53
C ASP A 644 -29.21 -20.54 -8.26
N CYS A 645 -28.29 -19.81 -7.62
CA CYS A 645 -26.92 -19.62 -8.08
C CYS A 645 -25.92 -20.57 -7.39
N LEU A 646 -26.35 -21.30 -6.36
CA LEU A 646 -25.49 -22.11 -5.51
C LEU A 646 -25.60 -23.60 -5.85
N GLU A 647 -24.49 -24.31 -5.65
CA GLU A 647 -24.40 -25.76 -5.66
C GLU A 647 -23.70 -26.17 -4.37
N VAL A 648 -24.44 -26.77 -3.44
CA VAL A 648 -23.90 -27.23 -2.15
C VAL A 648 -23.36 -28.63 -2.33
N SER A 649 -22.08 -28.81 -2.00
CA SER A 649 -21.33 -30.07 -2.13
C SER A 649 -20.87 -30.59 -0.79
#